data_AF-A0A388M5W9-F1
#
_entry.id   AF-A0A388M5W9-F1
#
_cell.length_a   1.000
_cell.length_b   1.000
_cell.length_c   1.000
_cell.angle_alpha   90.00
_cell.angle_beta   90.00
_cell.angle_gamma   90.00
#
_symmetry.space_group_name_H-M   'P 1'
#
loop_
_entity.id
_entity.type
_entity.pdbx_description
1 polymer ?
#
loop_
_entity_poly.entity_id
_entity_poly.type
_entity_poly.pdbx_seq_one_letter_code
_entity_poly.pdbx_strand_id
1 'polypeptide(L)'
;MEGTAVGASASSSSRSSRSAAKSGNLLVDIPSRSGFAGPSEASSSSGGFVRARGDDGDGGSVSAARSTRRGGPMRDTRRLMTDTRGAMGGSELPSLGGGGDAFAAESMKEAHRGHGRQVPLNPPPGEDQQWDTSATPAAHAAHVRQSSYVVAGGAALSGGKIVTTIFDLDEMYGPEISTWQRSSRRVSAFCSPLCCCCCRPNYRQSRKRPPLHKYLCLSLLALLLAVACGYGGWRAFLSVRKMVRARSSRFQIDRDGYRVARSKSLLFLEAQRSGKLPPDNRVPWRGDSGLMDGDDVGRDLSGGYYDAGDNVKFHFPMAFTMTMLSWSVAEYGTAFGDDLRPALLAIKWGTDYLLRSWDRDSQVLFVQVGDPVSDHNCWERPETMSTKRTTYSVSALSPGSDVAGEVSASLAAASIAFTSFALQRQIQNQTEAYSPDIGVDDEYIKSLLQTSSELCDFAMRYQARYSESVPAAELYNSTSGYQDEILWCNAWHYRATGNSSYLEYLTSAAVQKNIYDISEMNWDNKMAGVSVLLATLEPRLKADLTPGMARGVRKFANLAEVFVCSHSNGSGHLTPAGLLWTRPWNPIQYSATAAFLVQVYSDHLSSSGAEFDPEWCGTSSVRQSHAWVRSQAEYVLGKNDEKMSYMVGFGKKFPRYVHHRGASIGLPGLNSQPEAYTCQGGKEYWYNSKKPNPNVIEGAIVGGPDQNDKFKDSRSNFYGNEPTLYNAGCFAGVFARLSDPTYRGISVL
;
A
#
# COMPACT_ATOMS: atom_id res chain seq x y z
N MET A 1 60.12 -4.21 54.22
CA MET A 1 59.36 -3.77 53.03
C MET A 1 60.28 -2.87 52.24
N GLU A 2 60.91 -3.47 51.24
CA GLU A 2 61.90 -2.93 50.29
C GLU A 2 61.56 -3.65 48.97
N GLY A 3 61.88 -3.20 47.75
CA GLY A 3 62.78 -2.16 47.26
C GLY A 3 63.22 -2.59 45.84
N THR A 4 63.71 -1.67 45.00
CA THR A 4 64.00 -1.85 43.54
C THR A 4 62.77 -2.13 42.65
N ALA A 5 62.60 -1.66 41.39
CA ALA A 5 63.33 -0.81 40.44
C ALA A 5 64.16 -1.48 39.30
N VAL A 6 64.05 -0.84 38.11
CA VAL A 6 64.83 -1.00 36.86
C VAL A 6 64.48 -2.20 35.95
N GLY A 7 64.34 -1.92 34.64
CA GLY A 7 64.22 -2.92 33.57
C GLY A 7 63.63 -2.34 32.27
N ALA A 8 64.48 -1.90 31.33
CA ALA A 8 64.05 -1.28 30.08
C ALA A 8 64.79 -1.83 28.85
N SER A 9 64.12 -1.84 27.69
CA SER A 9 64.75 -1.97 26.36
C SER A 9 63.91 -1.24 25.31
N ALA A 10 64.52 -0.80 24.21
CA ALA A 10 63.87 0.08 23.21
C ALA A 10 64.54 0.04 21.83
N SER A 11 63.74 0.26 20.78
CA SER A 11 64.14 0.55 19.39
C SER A 11 62.88 1.05 18.63
N SER A 12 62.74 2.34 18.28
CA SER A 12 63.35 3.12 17.17
C SER A 12 62.56 3.03 15.84
N SER A 13 62.29 4.09 15.06
CA SER A 13 62.52 5.55 15.27
C SER A 13 62.01 6.43 14.10
N SER A 14 61.35 7.58 14.40
CA SER A 14 61.26 8.83 13.56
C SER A 14 60.55 8.75 12.18
N ARG A 15 60.03 9.82 11.52
CA ARG A 15 60.14 11.30 11.61
C ARG A 15 58.77 12.01 11.33
N SER A 16 58.62 13.34 11.34
CA SER A 16 58.59 14.25 12.52
C SER A 16 58.44 15.78 12.21
N SER A 17 57.42 16.23 11.45
CA SER A 17 57.08 17.68 11.26
C SER A 17 55.56 17.90 11.38
N ARG A 18 54.96 18.80 12.19
CA ARG A 18 55.25 20.20 12.64
C ARG A 18 55.06 21.25 11.50
N SER A 19 54.45 22.42 11.75
CA SER A 19 54.25 23.15 13.02
C SER A 19 53.00 24.06 13.09
N ALA A 20 52.55 24.33 14.34
CA ALA A 20 51.97 25.57 14.91
C ALA A 20 50.85 26.34 14.16
N ALA A 21 49.67 26.65 14.72
CA ALA A 21 49.25 27.13 16.05
C ALA A 21 49.32 28.65 16.27
N LYS A 22 48.18 29.23 16.69
CA LYS A 22 48.06 30.52 17.41
C LYS A 22 46.78 30.50 18.27
N SER A 23 46.82 31.14 19.42
CA SER A 23 45.73 31.21 20.41
C SER A 23 45.38 32.67 20.75
N GLY A 24 44.22 32.89 21.38
CA GLY A 24 43.80 34.18 21.91
C GLY A 24 42.64 34.04 22.90
N ASN A 25 42.80 34.59 24.11
CA ASN A 25 41.81 34.59 25.18
C ASN A 25 41.29 36.01 25.44
N LEU A 26 39.98 36.16 25.66
CA LEU A 26 39.31 37.16 26.51
C LEU A 26 37.85 36.67 26.66
N LEU A 27 37.36 36.19 27.82
CA LEU A 27 37.12 36.82 29.13
C LEU A 27 35.78 37.61 29.20
N VAL A 28 34.91 37.16 30.13
CA VAL A 28 33.95 37.97 30.93
C VAL A 28 32.69 38.45 30.15
N ASP A 29 31.46 38.50 30.68
CA ASP A 29 30.99 38.47 32.09
C ASP A 29 29.71 37.63 32.35
N ILE A 30 29.31 37.52 33.62
CA ILE A 30 28.03 36.97 34.12
C ILE A 30 27.35 38.02 35.04
N PRO A 31 26.03 38.21 34.94
CA PRO A 31 25.23 38.64 36.09
C PRO A 31 24.23 37.57 36.56
N SER A 32 24.21 37.31 37.87
CA SER A 32 23.23 36.45 38.53
C SER A 32 22.65 37.15 39.77
N ARG A 33 21.36 36.86 40.06
CA ARG A 33 20.61 36.98 41.34
C ARG A 33 19.10 37.07 41.01
N SER A 34 18.22 36.12 41.32
CA SER A 34 17.80 35.54 42.62
C SER A 34 16.82 36.43 43.40
N GLY A 35 15.59 35.96 43.66
CA GLY A 35 14.58 36.78 44.35
C GLY A 35 13.19 36.17 44.61
N PHE A 36 13.12 34.96 45.18
CA PHE A 36 12.07 34.43 46.09
C PHE A 36 10.54 34.58 45.84
N ALA A 37 9.82 33.55 46.33
CA ALA A 37 8.42 33.53 46.82
C ALA A 37 7.23 33.56 45.82
N GLY A 38 6.41 32.51 45.91
CA GLY A 38 4.94 32.59 45.83
C GLY A 38 4.32 32.57 47.25
N PRO A 39 3.04 32.19 47.47
CA PRO A 39 2.09 31.54 46.54
C PRO A 39 0.70 32.24 46.53
N SER A 40 -0.38 31.43 46.52
CA SER A 40 -1.81 31.70 46.82
C SER A 40 -2.73 32.37 45.79
N GLU A 41 -3.53 31.51 45.14
CA GLU A 41 -5.01 31.47 45.20
C GLU A 41 -5.95 32.51 44.53
N ALA A 42 -6.93 31.92 43.82
CA ALA A 42 -8.36 32.19 43.91
C ALA A 42 -8.99 33.50 43.38
N SER A 43 -9.40 33.41 42.10
CA SER A 43 -10.82 33.50 41.69
C SER A 43 -11.54 34.86 41.59
N SER A 44 -12.67 34.84 40.88
CA SER A 44 -13.66 35.93 40.71
C SER A 44 -13.21 37.16 39.90
N SER A 45 -14.09 37.91 39.24
CA SER A 45 -15.32 37.54 38.50
C SER A 45 -15.81 38.75 37.68
N SER A 46 -16.43 38.51 36.52
CA SER A 46 -17.49 39.33 35.88
C SER A 46 -17.35 40.88 35.75
N GLY A 47 -17.70 41.41 34.57
CA GLY A 47 -18.57 42.60 34.55
C GLY A 47 -18.06 43.90 33.90
N GLY A 48 -17.84 43.86 32.58
CA GLY A 48 -18.66 44.64 31.64
C GLY A 48 -18.73 46.18 31.65
N PHE A 49 -18.58 46.71 30.42
CA PHE A 49 -19.39 47.77 29.80
C PHE A 49 -19.00 49.26 29.91
N VAL A 50 -19.40 50.00 28.85
CA VAL A 50 -19.34 51.46 28.61
C VAL A 50 -17.91 52.03 28.35
N ARG A 51 -17.52 52.76 27.29
CA ARG A 51 -18.01 53.19 25.93
C ARG A 51 -17.70 54.69 25.74
N ALA A 52 -17.38 55.09 24.49
CA ALA A 52 -17.17 56.49 24.00
C ALA A 52 -15.77 57.10 24.30
N ARG A 53 -15.21 58.06 23.53
CA ARG A 53 -15.48 58.62 22.16
C ARG A 53 -14.26 59.47 21.68
N GLY A 54 -14.27 59.99 20.45
CA GLY A 54 -13.19 60.79 19.84
C GLY A 54 -12.51 59.99 18.71
N ASP A 55 -12.68 60.24 17.40
CA ASP A 55 -12.76 61.48 16.59
C ASP A 55 -11.36 62.14 16.46
N ASP A 56 -10.83 62.57 15.30
CA ASP A 56 -11.32 62.72 13.90
C ASP A 56 -10.43 61.89 12.91
N GLY A 57 -10.65 61.68 11.59
CA GLY A 57 -11.16 62.52 10.47
C GLY A 57 -9.98 63.13 9.67
N ASP A 58 -10.02 63.50 8.38
CA ASP A 58 -10.91 63.24 7.21
C ASP A 58 -10.13 63.75 5.94
N GLY A 59 -10.36 63.40 4.66
CA GLY A 59 -11.24 62.44 3.99
C GLY A 59 -11.43 62.75 2.48
N GLY A 60 -12.37 62.05 1.82
CA GLY A 60 -12.88 62.32 0.47
C GLY A 60 -12.09 61.75 -0.75
N SER A 61 -12.61 61.81 -1.99
CA SER A 61 -14.00 61.81 -2.51
C SER A 61 -14.02 61.80 -4.08
N VAL A 62 -15.20 61.65 -4.72
CA VAL A 62 -15.50 61.87 -6.19
C VAL A 62 -14.94 60.77 -7.15
N SER A 63 -15.54 60.25 -8.23
CA SER A 63 -16.87 60.28 -8.94
C SER A 63 -17.02 58.96 -9.74
N ALA A 64 -18.16 58.32 -10.08
CA ALA A 64 -19.56 58.69 -10.40
C ALA A 64 -19.93 58.85 -11.91
N ALA A 65 -20.26 57.73 -12.59
CA ALA A 65 -21.10 57.62 -13.81
C ALA A 65 -21.50 56.13 -14.01
N ARG A 66 -22.71 55.63 -14.34
CA ARG A 66 -24.05 56.11 -14.81
C ARG A 66 -24.38 55.85 -16.29
N SER A 67 -25.09 54.74 -16.58
CA SER A 67 -25.94 54.55 -17.79
C SER A 67 -27.11 53.59 -17.47
N THR A 68 -28.21 53.60 -18.25
CA THR A 68 -29.51 52.95 -17.90
C THR A 68 -30.41 52.66 -19.12
N ARG A 69 -31.54 51.94 -18.89
CA ARG A 69 -32.74 51.65 -19.77
C ARG A 69 -32.65 50.35 -20.60
N ARG A 70 -33.73 49.57 -20.84
CA ARG A 70 -35.19 49.51 -20.48
C ARG A 70 -35.55 48.00 -20.43
N GLY A 71 -36.45 47.42 -19.62
CA GLY A 71 -37.91 47.63 -19.48
C GLY A 71 -38.67 47.09 -20.72
N GLY A 72 -39.65 46.18 -20.71
CA GLY A 72 -40.49 45.42 -19.74
C GLY A 72 -41.65 44.76 -20.57
N PRO A 73 -42.81 44.27 -20.05
CA PRO A 73 -43.24 43.98 -18.67
C PRO A 73 -43.84 42.55 -18.49
N MET A 74 -44.51 42.28 -17.36
CA MET A 74 -45.29 41.06 -17.07
C MET A 74 -46.65 40.97 -17.83
N ARG A 75 -47.22 39.76 -17.90
CA ARG A 75 -48.68 39.52 -17.84
C ARG A 75 -49.01 38.31 -16.96
N ASP A 76 -50.13 38.40 -16.24
CA ASP A 76 -50.74 37.35 -15.42
C ASP A 76 -52.22 37.21 -15.83
N THR A 77 -52.71 35.97 -15.95
CA THR A 77 -54.14 35.65 -16.17
C THR A 77 -54.48 34.24 -15.69
N ARG A 78 -55.44 34.13 -14.76
CA ARG A 78 -56.05 32.87 -14.30
C ARG A 78 -57.10 32.31 -15.29
N ARG A 79 -57.20 30.97 -15.38
CA ARG A 79 -58.43 30.13 -15.49
C ARG A 79 -57.99 28.65 -15.45
N LEU A 80 -58.41 27.83 -14.48
CA LEU A 80 -59.72 27.20 -14.19
C LEU A 80 -59.99 25.91 -14.99
N MET A 81 -59.94 24.77 -14.26
CA MET A 81 -60.65 23.49 -14.51
C MET A 81 -60.33 22.73 -15.84
N THR A 82 -60.57 21.42 -16.00
CA THR A 82 -61.31 20.43 -15.17
C THR A 82 -60.68 19.03 -15.24
N ASP A 83 -61.09 18.13 -14.34
CA ASP A 83 -60.85 16.67 -14.40
C ASP A 83 -61.62 15.99 -15.55
N THR A 84 -61.04 14.94 -16.15
CA THR A 84 -61.76 13.90 -16.93
C THR A 84 -60.98 12.59 -16.94
N ARG A 85 -61.65 11.48 -16.60
CA ARG A 85 -61.14 10.10 -16.70
C ARG A 85 -61.49 9.45 -18.04
N GLY A 86 -60.63 8.53 -18.49
CA GLY A 86 -60.98 7.36 -19.30
C GLY A 86 -60.26 7.23 -20.65
N ALA A 87 -60.23 6.06 -21.31
CA ALA A 87 -60.47 4.68 -20.88
C ALA A 87 -60.21 3.70 -22.07
N MET A 88 -59.89 2.43 -21.78
CA MET A 88 -59.94 1.26 -22.68
C MET A 88 -58.99 1.17 -23.89
N GLY A 89 -58.65 -0.08 -24.26
CA GLY A 89 -57.93 -0.47 -25.49
C GLY A 89 -56.46 -0.89 -25.27
N GLY A 90 -56.10 -2.17 -25.20
CA GLY A 90 -56.93 -3.39 -25.23
C GLY A 90 -56.77 -4.22 -26.52
N SER A 91 -55.72 -5.04 -26.60
CA SER A 91 -55.56 -6.11 -27.60
C SER A 91 -54.67 -7.23 -27.04
N GLU A 92 -54.97 -8.48 -27.39
CA GLU A 92 -54.44 -9.67 -26.71
C GLU A 92 -53.32 -10.40 -27.49
N LEU A 93 -52.39 -10.97 -26.73
CA LEU A 93 -51.86 -12.35 -26.77
C LEU A 93 -52.17 -13.26 -27.98
N PRO A 94 -51.23 -14.15 -28.39
CA PRO A 94 -50.85 -15.29 -27.55
C PRO A 94 -49.35 -15.61 -27.40
N SER A 95 -49.10 -16.50 -26.45
CA SER A 95 -47.80 -16.96 -25.93
C SER A 95 -47.22 -18.16 -26.70
N LEU A 96 -45.94 -18.49 -26.43
CA LEU A 96 -45.54 -19.85 -26.00
C LEU A 96 -44.06 -19.93 -25.53
N GLY A 97 -43.85 -20.35 -24.28
CA GLY A 97 -42.56 -20.82 -23.74
C GLY A 97 -41.45 -19.77 -23.49
N GLY A 98 -40.62 -19.88 -22.46
CA GLY A 98 -40.63 -20.82 -21.34
C GLY A 98 -39.27 -20.89 -20.64
N GLY A 99 -39.25 -20.88 -19.30
CA GLY A 99 -38.03 -20.88 -18.49
C GLY A 99 -37.73 -19.51 -17.87
N GLY A 100 -37.68 -19.45 -16.54
CA GLY A 100 -37.33 -18.25 -15.79
C GLY A 100 -36.56 -18.65 -14.54
N ASP A 101 -35.31 -18.19 -14.44
CA ASP A 101 -34.42 -18.49 -13.32
C ASP A 101 -34.41 -17.34 -12.32
N ALA A 102 -34.92 -17.61 -11.11
CA ALA A 102 -34.84 -16.72 -9.97
C ALA A 102 -33.73 -17.18 -9.01
N PHE A 103 -32.50 -16.71 -9.23
CA PHE A 103 -31.33 -17.04 -8.38
C PHE A 103 -30.62 -15.77 -7.91
N ALA A 104 -31.01 -15.26 -6.74
CA ALA A 104 -30.38 -14.09 -6.10
C ALA A 104 -30.64 -13.99 -4.57
N ALA A 105 -30.76 -15.11 -3.84
CA ALA A 105 -31.10 -15.05 -2.40
C ALA A 105 -30.58 -16.19 -1.48
N GLU A 106 -29.65 -17.06 -1.90
CA GLU A 106 -29.26 -18.20 -1.05
C GLU A 106 -27.79 -18.65 -1.26
N SER A 107 -26.88 -18.15 -0.41
CA SER A 107 -25.46 -18.57 -0.29
C SER A 107 -24.83 -18.15 1.06
N MET A 108 -25.53 -18.32 2.19
CA MET A 108 -25.01 -18.05 3.55
C MET A 108 -25.87 -18.80 4.61
N LYS A 109 -25.75 -20.15 4.67
CA LYS A 109 -26.18 -21.04 5.78
C LYS A 109 -26.00 -22.53 5.43
N GLU A 110 -24.82 -23.10 5.68
CA GLU A 110 -24.74 -24.52 6.09
C GLU A 110 -23.40 -24.88 6.75
N ALA A 111 -23.35 -24.77 8.07
CA ALA A 111 -22.36 -25.43 8.94
C ALA A 111 -22.99 -25.65 10.32
N HIS A 112 -22.58 -26.73 11.00
CA HIS A 112 -22.94 -27.06 12.38
C HIS A 112 -24.44 -27.21 12.73
N ARG A 113 -25.00 -28.40 12.46
CA ARG A 113 -26.00 -29.00 13.36
C ARG A 113 -25.29 -29.95 14.34
N GLY A 114 -25.32 -29.64 15.62
CA GLY A 114 -24.79 -30.47 16.71
C GLY A 114 -25.66 -30.32 17.96
N HIS A 115 -26.07 -31.43 18.56
CA HIS A 115 -27.16 -31.53 19.54
C HIS A 115 -27.21 -30.48 20.67
N GLY A 116 -28.37 -29.85 20.84
CA GLY A 116 -28.80 -29.21 22.09
C GLY A 116 -30.26 -29.59 22.41
N ARG A 117 -30.58 -29.89 23.68
CA ARG A 117 -31.95 -30.16 24.15
C ARG A 117 -32.61 -28.89 24.69
N GLN A 118 -33.95 -28.83 24.59
CA GLN A 118 -34.81 -27.94 25.41
C GLN A 118 -34.68 -28.35 26.91
N VAL A 119 -35.08 -27.59 27.94
CA VAL A 119 -36.27 -26.73 28.14
C VAL A 119 -35.91 -25.50 29.06
N PRO A 120 -36.82 -24.72 29.72
CA PRO A 120 -37.08 -23.31 29.38
C PRO A 120 -36.67 -22.23 30.43
N LEU A 121 -37.05 -20.97 30.12
CA LEU A 121 -36.88 -19.71 30.88
C LEU A 121 -37.79 -19.54 32.12
N ASN A 122 -37.34 -18.73 33.10
CA ASN A 122 -38.04 -17.66 33.86
C ASN A 122 -37.24 -17.30 35.16
N PRO A 123 -37.59 -16.27 35.97
CA PRO A 123 -37.33 -14.83 35.77
C PRO A 123 -36.50 -14.20 36.94
N PRO A 124 -36.17 -12.89 36.96
CA PRO A 124 -35.23 -12.31 37.93
C PRO A 124 -35.86 -11.62 39.16
N PRO A 125 -35.15 -11.58 40.31
CA PRO A 125 -35.10 -10.46 41.27
C PRO A 125 -33.85 -9.57 40.99
N GLY A 126 -33.65 -8.40 41.59
CA GLY A 126 -34.44 -7.69 42.62
C GLY A 126 -33.50 -7.05 43.67
N GLU A 127 -33.29 -5.74 43.53
CA GLU A 127 -32.61 -4.70 44.35
C GLU A 127 -31.80 -5.00 45.64
N ASP A 128 -30.83 -4.10 45.87
CA ASP A 128 -30.16 -3.72 47.12
C ASP A 128 -29.39 -4.75 47.98
N GLN A 129 -28.05 -4.57 48.03
CA GLN A 129 -27.45 -3.87 49.18
C GLN A 129 -26.01 -3.36 48.94
N GLN A 130 -25.71 -2.22 49.57
CA GLN A 130 -24.42 -1.51 49.61
C GLN A 130 -23.61 -1.95 50.85
N TRP A 131 -22.29 -2.18 50.74
CA TRP A 131 -21.27 -2.01 51.80
C TRP A 131 -19.85 -2.06 51.17
N ASP A 132 -18.79 -1.85 51.96
CA ASP A 132 -17.60 -1.08 51.55
C ASP A 132 -16.23 -1.74 51.83
N THR A 133 -15.17 -1.20 51.22
CA THR A 133 -13.73 -1.30 51.52
C THR A 133 -12.92 -2.61 51.30
N SER A 134 -11.98 -2.51 50.34
CA SER A 134 -10.52 -2.80 50.50
C SER A 134 -9.92 -4.21 50.38
N ALA A 135 -8.59 -4.20 50.13
CA ALA A 135 -7.57 -5.24 50.31
C ALA A 135 -7.49 -6.45 49.34
N THR A 136 -6.49 -6.39 48.45
CA THR A 136 -5.70 -7.55 47.95
C THR A 136 -4.39 -7.64 48.77
N PRO A 137 -3.46 -8.62 48.57
CA PRO A 137 -3.48 -9.80 47.70
C PRO A 137 -3.11 -11.13 48.41
N ALA A 138 -3.48 -12.28 47.81
CA ALA A 138 -2.79 -13.56 48.03
C ALA A 138 -2.99 -14.49 46.82
N ALA A 139 -1.98 -15.28 46.47
CA ALA A 139 -2.04 -16.25 45.37
C ALA A 139 -2.25 -17.69 45.88
N HIS A 140 -2.98 -18.51 45.12
CA HIS A 140 -2.98 -19.97 45.24
C HIS A 140 -3.18 -20.63 43.88
N ALA A 141 -2.64 -21.85 43.71
CA ALA A 141 -2.65 -22.58 42.46
C ALA A 141 -3.21 -24.00 42.64
N ALA A 142 -4.00 -24.46 41.66
CA ALA A 142 -4.37 -25.86 41.46
C ALA A 142 -4.40 -26.12 39.95
N HIS A 143 -3.52 -26.97 39.40
CA HIS A 143 -3.62 -28.44 39.37
C HIS A 143 -4.85 -28.99 38.63
N VAL A 144 -4.64 -29.38 37.37
CA VAL A 144 -5.33 -30.50 36.72
C VAL A 144 -4.24 -31.41 36.13
N ARG A 145 -4.40 -32.74 36.26
CA ARG A 145 -3.51 -33.74 35.63
C ARG A 145 -4.02 -34.03 34.22
N GLN A 146 -3.18 -33.99 33.18
CA GLN A 146 -2.22 -35.05 32.81
C GLN A 146 -2.88 -36.41 32.54
N SER A 147 -2.89 -36.80 31.26
CA SER A 147 -2.90 -38.19 30.79
C SER A 147 -1.90 -38.27 29.64
N SER A 148 -0.95 -39.20 29.72
CA SER A 148 0.20 -39.30 28.81
C SER A 148 0.20 -40.64 28.10
N TYR A 149 0.78 -40.69 26.90
CA TYR A 149 1.41 -41.93 26.39
C TYR A 149 2.84 -41.64 25.93
N VAL A 150 3.72 -42.61 26.13
CA VAL A 150 5.18 -42.46 26.05
C VAL A 150 5.76 -43.59 25.21
N VAL A 151 6.65 -43.25 24.27
CA VAL A 151 7.74 -44.12 23.81
C VAL A 151 8.99 -43.23 23.70
N ALA A 152 10.17 -43.77 24.00
CA ALA A 152 11.43 -43.02 24.07
C ALA A 152 12.62 -43.84 23.54
N GLY A 153 13.71 -43.14 23.20
CA GLY A 153 14.96 -43.72 22.69
C GLY A 153 15.01 -43.83 21.16
N GLY A 154 16.17 -43.71 20.50
CA GLY A 154 17.52 -43.43 21.02
C GLY A 154 18.47 -43.04 19.87
N ALA A 155 19.69 -42.59 20.19
CA ALA A 155 20.62 -42.02 19.20
C ALA A 155 21.69 -43.03 18.73
N ALA A 156 22.02 -43.04 17.43
CA ALA A 156 23.33 -43.46 16.92
C ALA A 156 23.65 -42.96 15.49
N LEU A 157 24.83 -42.32 15.40
CA LEU A 157 25.76 -42.07 14.29
C LEU A 157 25.60 -42.75 12.90
N SER A 158 26.10 -41.99 11.90
CA SER A 158 26.84 -42.39 10.68
C SER A 158 26.08 -42.78 9.39
N GLY A 159 26.72 -42.52 8.24
CA GLY A 159 27.00 -43.67 7.35
C GLY A 159 26.97 -43.50 5.83
N GLY A 160 26.15 -42.62 5.23
CA GLY A 160 26.19 -42.30 3.80
C GLY A 160 25.90 -43.43 2.77
N LYS A 161 26.05 -43.06 1.48
CA LYS A 161 25.86 -43.84 0.24
C LYS A 161 24.43 -44.25 -0.18
N ILE A 162 23.96 -43.50 -1.17
CA ILE A 162 23.15 -43.89 -2.34
C ILE A 162 23.15 -45.40 -2.63
N VAL A 163 21.94 -45.97 -2.75
CA VAL A 163 21.63 -47.11 -3.64
C VAL A 163 20.31 -46.81 -4.35
N THR A 164 20.30 -46.85 -5.67
CA THR A 164 19.08 -46.82 -6.50
C THR A 164 18.52 -48.22 -6.67
N THR A 165 17.23 -48.41 -6.38
CA THR A 165 16.49 -49.63 -6.76
C THR A 165 15.20 -49.22 -7.47
N ILE A 166 14.99 -49.75 -8.68
CA ILE A 166 13.74 -49.63 -9.44
C ILE A 166 12.87 -50.83 -9.09
N PHE A 167 11.56 -50.60 -8.91
CA PHE A 167 10.54 -51.63 -9.08
C PHE A 167 9.29 -50.99 -9.69
N ASP A 168 9.08 -51.26 -10.98
CA ASP A 168 7.78 -51.10 -11.62
C ASP A 168 6.88 -52.29 -11.24
N LEU A 169 5.59 -52.03 -11.06
CA LEU A 169 4.52 -53.02 -11.23
C LEU A 169 3.25 -52.29 -11.69
N ASP A 170 2.89 -52.50 -12.96
CA ASP A 170 1.50 -52.49 -13.40
C ASP A 170 0.73 -53.64 -12.66
N GLU A 171 -0.60 -53.79 -12.70
CA GLU A 171 -1.60 -53.35 -13.67
C GLU A 171 -2.99 -53.48 -13.05
N MET A 172 -3.96 -52.60 -13.38
CA MET A 172 -5.40 -52.94 -13.28
C MET A 172 -6.31 -51.97 -14.08
N TYR A 173 -6.88 -52.48 -15.18
CA TYR A 173 -8.13 -52.13 -15.91
C TYR A 173 -8.87 -50.79 -15.54
N GLY A 174 -9.29 -49.90 -16.45
CA GLY A 174 -9.53 -49.98 -17.91
C GLY A 174 -10.93 -50.54 -18.27
N PRO A 175 -11.54 -50.26 -19.45
CA PRO A 175 -11.24 -49.24 -20.48
C PRO A 175 -12.49 -48.47 -21.01
N GLU A 176 -12.30 -47.41 -21.83
CA GLU A 176 -13.21 -47.12 -22.97
C GLU A 176 -12.49 -46.33 -24.10
N ILE A 177 -13.07 -46.26 -25.30
CA ILE A 177 -12.29 -46.15 -26.57
C ILE A 177 -12.80 -45.07 -27.55
N SER A 178 -11.84 -44.34 -28.15
CA SER A 178 -11.94 -43.49 -29.36
C SER A 178 -12.73 -42.17 -29.22
N THR A 179 -12.48 -41.10 -30.01
CA THR A 179 -12.02 -40.98 -31.41
C THR A 179 -11.11 -39.74 -31.66
N TRP A 180 -10.70 -39.53 -32.93
CA TRP A 180 -10.10 -38.30 -33.50
C TRP A 180 -8.65 -37.91 -33.14
N GLN A 181 -7.68 -38.61 -33.75
CA GLN A 181 -6.44 -37.96 -34.22
C GLN A 181 -6.50 -37.73 -35.74
N ARG A 182 -6.28 -36.47 -36.19
CA ARG A 182 -5.85 -36.15 -37.56
C ARG A 182 -5.14 -34.80 -37.62
N SER A 183 -4.35 -34.62 -38.69
CA SER A 183 -3.73 -33.37 -39.16
C SER A 183 -2.87 -32.54 -38.19
N SER A 184 -1.56 -32.83 -38.17
CA SER A 184 -0.53 -31.79 -38.41
C SER A 184 0.83 -32.39 -38.83
N ARG A 185 0.96 -32.79 -40.11
CA ARG A 185 2.28 -33.02 -40.73
C ARG A 185 2.83 -31.69 -41.26
N ARG A 186 4.07 -31.31 -40.88
CA ARG A 186 5.22 -30.99 -41.78
C ARG A 186 6.22 -29.97 -41.18
N VAL A 187 7.46 -30.10 -41.65
CA VAL A 187 8.62 -29.17 -41.53
C VAL A 187 9.20 -28.95 -40.13
N SER A 188 10.22 -29.75 -39.77
CA SER A 188 11.32 -29.38 -38.88
C SER A 188 12.51 -30.34 -39.06
N ALA A 189 13.29 -30.16 -40.13
CA ALA A 189 14.57 -30.86 -40.34
C ALA A 189 15.40 -30.16 -41.42
N PHE A 190 16.51 -29.50 -41.04
CA PHE A 190 17.81 -29.51 -41.75
C PHE A 190 18.84 -28.65 -41.02
N CYS A 191 19.73 -29.29 -40.27
CA CYS A 191 21.08 -28.81 -39.97
C CYS A 191 22.01 -30.01 -39.87
N SER A 192 23.27 -29.84 -40.30
CA SER A 192 24.25 -30.91 -40.45
C SER A 192 24.86 -31.36 -39.11
N PRO A 193 25.61 -32.47 -39.07
CA PRO A 193 27.02 -32.40 -39.48
C PRO A 193 27.51 -33.61 -40.30
N LEU A 194 28.68 -33.46 -40.94
CA LEU A 194 29.83 -34.37 -40.77
C LEU A 194 31.07 -33.81 -41.49
N CYS A 195 32.25 -34.21 -41.05
CA CYS A 195 33.55 -33.74 -41.54
C CYS A 195 34.57 -34.89 -41.56
N CYS A 196 35.49 -34.88 -42.52
CA CYS A 196 36.72 -35.68 -42.64
C CYS A 196 36.73 -37.16 -42.20
N CYS A 197 36.99 -38.08 -43.14
CA CYS A 197 38.29 -38.76 -43.20
C CYS A 197 38.50 -39.59 -44.49
N CYS A 198 39.72 -40.09 -44.67
CA CYS A 198 40.23 -40.65 -45.94
C CYS A 198 39.99 -42.16 -46.10
N CYS A 199 39.73 -42.60 -47.35
CA CYS A 199 40.49 -43.70 -47.97
C CYS A 199 40.32 -43.78 -49.50
N ARG A 200 41.20 -44.54 -50.15
CA ARG A 200 41.26 -44.85 -51.61
C ARG A 200 41.20 -46.40 -51.76
N PRO A 201 41.07 -47.03 -52.96
CA PRO A 201 41.53 -46.54 -54.28
C PRO A 201 40.65 -46.88 -55.53
N ASN A 202 41.21 -46.57 -56.71
CA ASN A 202 41.02 -47.23 -58.01
C ASN A 202 39.65 -47.18 -58.74
N TYR A 203 39.55 -46.23 -59.68
CA TYR A 203 39.50 -46.64 -61.09
C TYR A 203 40.23 -45.63 -62.00
N ARG A 204 40.77 -46.09 -63.14
CA ARG A 204 41.40 -45.25 -64.18
C ARG A 204 40.43 -45.09 -65.36
N GLN A 205 40.24 -43.87 -65.84
CA GLN A 205 40.23 -43.60 -67.29
C GLN A 205 40.50 -42.11 -67.58
N SER A 206 40.86 -41.81 -68.83
CA SER A 206 41.45 -40.53 -69.23
C SER A 206 40.50 -39.65 -70.04
N ARG A 207 40.69 -38.33 -69.98
CA ARG A 207 40.72 -37.42 -71.16
C ARG A 207 41.17 -35.99 -70.81
N LYS A 208 41.45 -35.23 -71.87
CA LYS A 208 42.25 -33.99 -71.96
C LYS A 208 41.69 -32.81 -71.12
N ARG A 209 42.58 -31.92 -70.64
CA ARG A 209 42.22 -30.65 -69.95
C ARG A 209 41.69 -29.60 -70.94
N PRO A 210 40.69 -28.77 -70.59
CA PRO A 210 40.28 -27.58 -71.36
C PRO A 210 41.17 -26.35 -71.06
N PRO A 211 41.19 -25.31 -71.93
CA PRO A 211 42.09 -24.16 -71.80
C PRO A 211 41.73 -23.16 -70.69
N LEU A 212 42.76 -22.53 -70.11
CA LEU A 212 42.70 -21.68 -68.90
C LEU A 212 41.62 -20.57 -68.93
N HIS A 213 41.38 -19.95 -70.09
CA HIS A 213 40.40 -18.87 -70.28
C HIS A 213 39.04 -19.17 -69.61
N LYS A 214 38.52 -20.39 -69.78
CA LYS A 214 37.20 -20.75 -69.21
C LYS A 214 37.17 -20.74 -67.68
N TYR A 215 38.30 -21.00 -67.02
CA TYR A 215 38.39 -20.94 -65.56
C TYR A 215 38.41 -19.49 -65.03
N LEU A 216 39.05 -18.55 -65.74
CA LEU A 216 39.04 -17.13 -65.34
C LEU A 216 37.64 -16.51 -65.42
N CYS A 217 36.90 -16.78 -66.50
CA CYS A 217 35.53 -16.27 -66.62
C CYS A 217 34.60 -16.88 -65.56
N LEU A 218 34.74 -18.17 -65.25
CA LEU A 218 33.95 -18.83 -64.21
C LEU A 218 34.31 -18.34 -62.80
N SER A 219 35.58 -18.08 -62.50
CA SER A 219 35.97 -17.54 -61.18
C SER A 219 35.56 -16.08 -60.98
N LEU A 220 35.63 -15.24 -62.03
CA LEU A 220 35.07 -13.88 -61.99
C LEU A 220 33.55 -13.88 -61.81
N LEU A 221 32.82 -14.74 -62.52
CA LEU A 221 31.37 -14.86 -62.37
C LEU A 221 31.00 -15.37 -60.97
N ALA A 222 31.73 -16.35 -60.43
CA ALA A 222 31.55 -16.85 -59.06
C ALA A 222 31.86 -15.77 -58.01
N LEU A 223 32.88 -14.94 -58.21
CA LEU A 223 33.21 -13.83 -57.32
C LEU A 223 32.11 -12.77 -57.31
N LEU A 224 31.61 -12.39 -58.49
CA LEU A 224 30.49 -11.44 -58.63
C LEU A 224 29.19 -11.97 -57.99
N LEU A 225 28.89 -13.27 -58.17
CA LEU A 225 27.77 -13.93 -57.51
C LEU A 225 27.94 -14.00 -55.99
N ALA A 226 29.14 -14.28 -55.49
CA ALA A 226 29.44 -14.27 -54.05
C ALA A 226 29.27 -12.87 -53.44
N VAL A 227 29.75 -11.82 -54.11
CA VAL A 227 29.55 -10.43 -53.70
C VAL A 227 28.07 -10.03 -53.75
N ALA A 228 27.34 -10.41 -54.80
CA ALA A 228 25.91 -10.13 -54.91
C ALA A 228 25.08 -10.85 -53.82
N CYS A 229 25.36 -12.13 -53.56
CA CYS A 229 24.73 -12.88 -52.47
C CYS A 229 25.12 -12.33 -51.09
N GLY A 230 26.37 -11.92 -50.89
CA GLY A 230 26.81 -11.25 -49.66
C GLY A 230 26.09 -9.92 -49.43
N TYR A 231 25.95 -9.09 -50.46
CA TYR A 231 25.25 -7.80 -50.39
C TYR A 231 23.73 -7.98 -50.21
N GLY A 232 23.13 -8.99 -50.87
CA GLY A 232 21.74 -9.40 -50.66
C GLY A 232 21.50 -9.88 -49.23
N GLY A 233 22.36 -10.76 -48.71
CA GLY A 233 22.33 -11.24 -47.33
C GLY A 233 22.53 -10.11 -46.31
N TRP A 234 23.43 -9.16 -46.58
CA TRP A 234 23.64 -7.98 -45.74
C TRP A 234 22.40 -7.07 -45.72
N ARG A 235 21.77 -6.82 -46.87
CA ARG A 235 20.51 -6.04 -46.94
C ARG A 235 19.35 -6.78 -46.28
N ALA A 236 19.27 -8.11 -46.42
CA ALA A 236 18.30 -8.92 -45.69
C ALA A 236 18.53 -8.85 -44.18
N PHE A 237 19.77 -9.00 -43.71
CA PHE A 237 20.15 -8.87 -42.29
C PHE A 237 19.87 -7.47 -41.73
N LEU A 238 20.13 -6.40 -42.48
CA LEU A 238 19.74 -5.03 -42.09
C LEU A 238 18.23 -4.85 -42.05
N SER A 239 17.48 -5.43 -42.99
CA SER A 239 16.01 -5.40 -42.99
C SER A 239 15.41 -6.21 -41.85
N VAL A 240 15.99 -7.36 -41.51
CA VAL A 240 15.64 -8.15 -40.32
C VAL A 240 16.02 -7.39 -39.04
N ARG A 241 17.19 -6.75 -38.93
CA ARG A 241 17.52 -5.90 -37.77
C ARG A 241 16.60 -4.67 -37.67
N LYS A 242 16.13 -4.11 -38.79
CA LYS A 242 15.10 -3.06 -38.79
C LYS A 242 13.73 -3.61 -38.36
N MET A 243 13.30 -4.77 -38.84
CA MET A 243 12.06 -5.42 -38.37
C MET A 243 12.11 -5.84 -36.90
N VAL A 244 13.25 -6.36 -36.42
CA VAL A 244 13.44 -6.76 -35.01
C VAL A 244 13.49 -5.52 -34.10
N ARG A 245 14.09 -4.41 -34.54
CA ARG A 245 13.97 -3.12 -33.83
C ARG A 245 12.53 -2.56 -33.87
N ALA A 246 11.85 -2.61 -35.02
CA ALA A 246 10.50 -2.09 -35.17
C ALA A 246 9.41 -2.92 -34.46
N ARG A 247 9.59 -4.24 -34.34
CA ARG A 247 8.79 -5.12 -33.47
C ARG A 247 9.22 -5.08 -31.99
N SER A 248 10.25 -4.30 -31.66
CA SER A 248 10.79 -4.15 -30.30
C SER A 248 10.86 -2.67 -29.89
N SER A 249 9.79 -1.91 -30.20
CA SER A 249 9.34 -0.88 -29.28
C SER A 249 8.85 -1.60 -28.00
N ARG A 250 9.79 -1.97 -27.13
CA ARG A 250 9.45 -2.54 -25.82
C ARG A 250 8.50 -1.57 -25.14
N PHE A 251 7.37 -2.07 -24.63
CA PHE A 251 6.60 -1.30 -23.67
C PHE A 251 7.49 -1.09 -22.45
N GLN A 252 7.84 0.17 -22.21
CA GLN A 252 8.59 0.66 -21.07
C GLN A 252 7.96 1.98 -20.67
N ILE A 253 7.70 2.16 -19.38
CA ILE A 253 7.34 3.47 -18.86
C ILE A 253 8.66 4.22 -18.61
N ASP A 254 8.76 5.45 -19.12
CA ASP A 254 9.89 6.34 -18.87
C ASP A 254 9.71 7.11 -17.55
N ARG A 255 10.70 7.94 -17.21
CA ARG A 255 10.73 8.67 -15.92
C ARG A 255 9.53 9.58 -15.76
N ASP A 256 9.11 10.24 -16.84
CA ASP A 256 8.03 11.22 -16.81
C ASP A 256 6.67 10.52 -16.75
N GLY A 257 6.56 9.34 -17.38
CA GLY A 257 5.46 8.41 -17.13
C GLY A 257 5.33 7.99 -15.66
N TYR A 258 6.43 7.68 -14.96
CA TYR A 258 6.38 7.39 -13.53
C TYR A 258 6.03 8.64 -12.68
N ARG A 259 6.47 9.85 -13.07
CA ARG A 259 6.04 11.10 -12.41
C ARG A 259 4.53 11.28 -12.53
N VAL A 260 3.99 11.16 -13.75
CA VAL A 260 2.55 11.27 -14.01
C VAL A 260 1.74 10.21 -13.25
N ALA A 261 2.25 8.97 -13.15
CA ALA A 261 1.60 7.93 -12.35
C ALA A 261 1.56 8.30 -10.85
N ARG A 262 2.68 8.76 -10.28
CA ARG A 262 2.75 9.21 -8.88
C ARG A 262 1.84 10.40 -8.59
N SER A 263 1.87 11.46 -9.41
CA SER A 263 1.00 12.63 -9.22
C SER A 263 -0.49 12.23 -9.25
N LYS A 264 -0.84 11.26 -10.10
CA LYS A 264 -2.19 10.69 -10.16
C LYS A 264 -2.53 9.85 -8.92
N SER A 265 -1.64 8.99 -8.42
CA SER A 265 -1.86 8.26 -7.14
C SER A 265 -2.26 9.21 -6.00
N LEU A 266 -1.62 10.38 -5.91
CA LEU A 266 -1.95 11.39 -4.89
C LEU A 266 -3.28 12.11 -5.18
N LEU A 267 -3.62 12.36 -6.46
CA LEU A 267 -4.92 12.92 -6.85
C LEU A 267 -6.09 11.96 -6.55
N PHE A 268 -5.87 10.65 -6.61
CA PHE A 268 -6.84 9.66 -6.15
C PHE A 268 -7.08 9.75 -4.64
N LEU A 269 -6.03 9.90 -3.82
CA LEU A 269 -6.21 10.12 -2.37
C LEU A 269 -7.04 11.38 -2.11
N GLU A 270 -6.81 12.48 -2.84
CA GLU A 270 -7.68 13.67 -2.77
C GLU A 270 -9.15 13.37 -3.14
N ALA A 271 -9.38 12.48 -4.11
CA ALA A 271 -10.73 12.04 -4.49
C ALA A 271 -11.42 11.18 -3.41
N GLN A 272 -10.67 10.52 -2.53
CA GLN A 272 -11.18 9.74 -1.40
C GLN A 272 -11.48 10.57 -0.14
N ARG A 273 -11.11 11.86 -0.06
CA ARG A 273 -11.27 12.67 1.15
C ARG A 273 -12.72 12.75 1.65
N SER A 274 -12.98 12.40 2.90
CA SER A 274 -14.20 12.72 3.63
C SER A 274 -13.99 14.01 4.44
N GLY A 275 -15.07 14.61 4.95
CA GLY A 275 -15.07 15.88 5.67
C GLY A 275 -15.26 17.10 4.77
N LYS A 276 -14.98 18.27 5.34
CA LYS A 276 -14.97 19.55 4.63
C LYS A 276 -13.69 19.69 3.81
N LEU A 277 -13.82 19.80 2.50
CA LEU A 277 -12.68 19.86 1.58
C LEU A 277 -11.96 21.22 1.63
N PRO A 278 -10.65 21.27 1.32
CA PRO A 278 -9.90 22.52 1.34
C PRO A 278 -10.23 23.39 0.11
N PRO A 279 -10.07 24.73 0.19
CA PRO A 279 -10.39 25.63 -0.93
C PRO A 279 -9.56 25.40 -2.21
N ASP A 280 -8.42 24.71 -2.12
CA ASP A 280 -7.54 24.32 -3.24
C ASP A 280 -7.79 22.88 -3.75
N ASN A 281 -8.92 22.26 -3.39
CA ASN A 281 -9.33 20.92 -3.85
C ASN A 281 -9.19 20.76 -5.38
N ARG A 282 -8.33 19.84 -5.81
CA ARG A 282 -8.03 19.57 -7.23
C ARG A 282 -9.03 18.63 -7.91
N VAL A 283 -10.01 18.10 -7.18
CA VAL A 283 -11.01 17.14 -7.66
C VAL A 283 -12.38 17.83 -7.76
N PRO A 284 -12.71 18.51 -8.87
CA PRO A 284 -13.86 19.43 -8.96
C PRO A 284 -15.23 18.74 -8.98
N TRP A 285 -15.27 17.41 -9.02
CA TRP A 285 -16.48 16.61 -8.91
C TRP A 285 -16.71 16.05 -7.50
N ARG A 286 -15.80 16.31 -6.55
CA ARG A 286 -15.96 16.04 -5.12
C ARG A 286 -16.32 17.33 -4.36
N GLY A 287 -17.16 17.19 -3.34
CA GLY A 287 -17.50 18.26 -2.40
C GLY A 287 -17.49 17.79 -0.95
N ASP A 288 -17.85 18.69 -0.05
CA ASP A 288 -17.96 18.45 1.39
C ASP A 288 -18.91 17.29 1.70
N SER A 289 -18.48 16.35 2.54
CA SER A 289 -19.24 15.16 2.90
C SER A 289 -18.89 14.68 4.31
N GLY A 290 -19.75 13.89 4.96
CA GLY A 290 -19.44 13.34 6.29
C GLY A 290 -19.15 14.41 7.36
N LEU A 291 -19.90 15.51 7.34
CA LEU A 291 -19.69 16.67 8.22
C LEU A 291 -20.25 16.46 9.64
N MET A 292 -21.12 15.46 9.82
CA MET A 292 -21.77 15.08 11.09
C MET A 292 -21.22 13.73 11.61
N ASP A 293 -20.04 13.31 11.13
CA ASP A 293 -19.39 12.07 11.54
C ASP A 293 -18.96 12.19 13.02
N GLY A 294 -19.44 11.29 13.88
CA GLY A 294 -19.15 11.28 15.31
C GLY A 294 -20.15 12.04 16.20
N ASP A 295 -21.17 12.69 15.63
CA ASP A 295 -22.27 13.31 16.40
C ASP A 295 -22.98 12.31 17.32
N ASP A 296 -23.07 11.03 16.91
CA ASP A 296 -23.69 9.95 17.68
C ASP A 296 -22.91 9.54 18.94
N VAL A 297 -21.64 9.97 19.05
CA VAL A 297 -20.77 9.81 20.23
C VAL A 297 -20.29 11.16 20.80
N GLY A 298 -20.79 12.29 20.30
CA GLY A 298 -20.42 13.64 20.75
C GLY A 298 -18.97 14.05 20.43
N ARG A 299 -18.41 13.62 19.30
CA ARG A 299 -17.03 13.93 18.87
C ARG A 299 -16.98 14.39 17.42
N ASP A 300 -16.09 15.33 17.09
CA ASP A 300 -15.78 15.65 15.69
C ASP A 300 -14.90 14.54 15.08
N LEU A 301 -15.56 13.59 14.42
CA LEU A 301 -14.93 12.61 13.54
C LEU A 301 -15.16 12.97 12.06
N SER A 302 -15.40 14.24 11.71
CA SER A 302 -15.35 14.67 10.30
C SER A 302 -13.93 14.54 9.76
N GLY A 303 -13.75 14.48 8.43
CA GLY A 303 -12.43 14.31 7.81
C GLY A 303 -12.08 12.84 7.53
N GLY A 304 -10.79 12.58 7.31
CA GLY A 304 -10.26 11.26 6.97
C GLY A 304 -10.55 10.86 5.51
N TYR A 305 -10.47 9.56 5.21
CA TYR A 305 -10.65 9.02 3.87
C TYR A 305 -11.76 7.96 3.82
N TYR A 306 -12.52 7.95 2.73
CA TYR A 306 -13.33 6.78 2.34
C TYR A 306 -12.43 5.68 1.79
N ASP A 307 -12.71 4.44 2.15
CA ASP A 307 -11.78 3.33 1.96
C ASP A 307 -11.60 2.90 0.49
N ALA A 308 -12.72 2.65 -0.20
CA ALA A 308 -12.71 2.05 -1.53
C ALA A 308 -13.74 2.71 -2.46
N GLY A 309 -14.69 1.96 -3.00
CA GLY A 309 -15.79 2.47 -3.81
C GLY A 309 -16.97 3.05 -3.02
N ASP A 310 -16.88 3.09 -1.70
CA ASP A 310 -17.94 3.30 -0.71
C ASP A 310 -17.80 4.61 0.09
N ASN A 311 -18.69 4.81 1.08
CA ASN A 311 -18.65 5.98 1.97
C ASN A 311 -18.32 5.61 3.44
N VAL A 312 -17.80 4.40 3.70
CA VAL A 312 -17.38 3.96 5.03
C VAL A 312 -15.94 4.37 5.29
N LYS A 313 -15.60 4.65 6.55
CA LYS A 313 -14.26 5.02 7.01
C LYS A 313 -13.68 3.92 7.89
N PHE A 314 -13.18 2.85 7.29
CA PHE A 314 -12.46 1.79 8.01
C PHE A 314 -11.07 2.29 8.42
N HIS A 315 -10.79 2.40 9.73
CA HIS A 315 -9.56 3.05 10.17
C HIS A 315 -8.32 2.15 9.99
N PHE A 316 -8.49 0.82 9.98
CA PHE A 316 -7.42 -0.15 9.81
C PHE A 316 -6.71 -0.06 8.43
N PRO A 317 -7.40 -0.21 7.28
CA PRO A 317 -6.79 0.01 5.96
C PRO A 317 -6.41 1.48 5.69
N MET A 318 -7.10 2.46 6.30
CA MET A 318 -6.75 3.87 6.20
C MET A 318 -5.41 4.17 6.89
N ALA A 319 -5.23 3.68 8.12
CA ALA A 319 -4.00 3.81 8.88
C ALA A 319 -2.85 3.12 8.13
N PHE A 320 -3.04 1.89 7.67
CA PHE A 320 -2.07 1.17 6.84
C PHE A 320 -1.65 1.97 5.59
N THR A 321 -2.61 2.57 4.88
CA THR A 321 -2.31 3.45 3.73
C THR A 321 -1.41 4.61 4.14
N MET A 322 -1.74 5.28 5.24
CA MET A 322 -0.98 6.42 5.75
C MET A 322 0.40 6.00 6.28
N THR A 323 0.55 4.80 6.85
CA THR A 323 1.85 4.21 7.22
C THR A 323 2.72 3.99 5.98
N MET A 324 2.17 3.36 4.93
CA MET A 324 2.91 3.06 3.70
C MET A 324 3.23 4.31 2.87
N LEU A 325 2.36 5.32 2.87
CA LEU A 325 2.63 6.61 2.24
C LEU A 325 3.68 7.42 3.02
N SER A 326 3.62 7.39 4.35
CA SER A 326 4.63 8.02 5.21
C SER A 326 5.99 7.34 5.08
N TRP A 327 6.03 6.01 5.02
CA TRP A 327 7.25 5.26 4.71
C TRP A 327 7.78 5.63 3.32
N SER A 328 6.90 5.74 2.32
CA SER A 328 7.27 6.20 0.97
C SER A 328 7.95 7.58 0.98
N VAL A 329 7.48 8.52 1.78
CA VAL A 329 8.10 9.86 1.93
C VAL A 329 9.38 9.79 2.77
N ALA A 330 9.44 8.96 3.80
CA ALA A 330 10.62 8.80 4.66
C ALA A 330 11.82 8.18 3.92
N GLU A 331 11.61 7.23 3.00
CA GLU A 331 12.68 6.71 2.13
C GLU A 331 12.94 7.66 0.94
N TYR A 332 11.88 8.03 0.21
CA TYR A 332 11.98 8.55 -1.16
C TYR A 332 11.56 10.02 -1.32
N GLY A 333 11.38 10.80 -0.24
CA GLY A 333 10.86 12.17 -0.29
C GLY A 333 11.57 13.10 -1.29
N THR A 334 12.89 12.97 -1.45
CA THR A 334 13.67 13.68 -2.48
C THR A 334 13.24 13.33 -3.91
N ALA A 335 12.92 12.06 -4.16
CA ALA A 335 12.49 11.55 -5.46
C ALA A 335 11.03 11.94 -5.81
N PHE A 336 10.18 12.30 -4.84
CA PHE A 336 8.86 12.89 -5.09
C PHE A 336 8.97 14.24 -5.83
N GLY A 337 9.97 15.07 -5.50
CA GLY A 337 10.11 16.41 -6.09
C GLY A 337 8.86 17.26 -5.82
N ASP A 338 8.26 17.83 -6.88
CA ASP A 338 7.08 18.70 -6.77
C ASP A 338 5.86 18.03 -6.12
N ASP A 339 5.76 16.69 -6.20
CA ASP A 339 4.70 15.90 -5.56
C ASP A 339 4.90 15.72 -4.04
N LEU A 340 6.04 16.15 -3.46
CA LEU A 340 6.33 16.00 -2.03
C LEU A 340 5.34 16.77 -1.16
N ARG A 341 4.97 18.00 -1.54
CA ARG A 341 3.94 18.79 -0.85
C ARG A 341 2.56 18.09 -0.89
N PRO A 342 2.02 17.69 -2.06
CA PRO A 342 0.82 16.86 -2.14
C PRO A 342 0.88 15.58 -1.31
N ALA A 343 2.03 14.88 -1.25
CA ALA A 343 2.18 13.67 -0.43
C ALA A 343 2.09 13.97 1.08
N LEU A 344 2.76 15.02 1.55
CA LEU A 344 2.71 15.47 2.94
C LEU A 344 1.30 15.95 3.33
N LEU A 345 0.58 16.63 2.43
CA LEU A 345 -0.82 17.02 2.63
C LEU A 345 -1.79 15.83 2.60
N ALA A 346 -1.45 14.75 1.89
CA ALA A 346 -2.22 13.51 1.94
C ALA A 346 -1.99 12.75 3.26
N ILE A 347 -0.73 12.66 3.73
CA ILE A 347 -0.39 12.11 5.06
C ILE A 347 -1.13 12.90 6.15
N LYS A 348 -0.99 14.24 6.15
CA LYS A 348 -1.61 15.10 7.18
C LYS A 348 -3.12 14.96 7.24
N TRP A 349 -3.80 14.82 6.10
CA TRP A 349 -5.26 14.62 6.06
C TRP A 349 -5.69 13.33 6.78
N GLY A 350 -4.87 12.28 6.69
CA GLY A 350 -5.07 11.05 7.44
C GLY A 350 -4.71 11.21 8.92
N THR A 351 -3.56 11.80 9.24
CA THR A 351 -3.11 11.90 10.63
C THR A 351 -3.89 12.91 11.46
N ASP A 352 -4.38 14.01 10.89
CA ASP A 352 -5.31 14.94 11.55
C ASP A 352 -6.59 14.22 11.98
N TYR A 353 -7.06 13.28 11.16
CA TYR A 353 -8.23 12.46 11.46
C TYR A 353 -7.93 11.38 12.51
N LEU A 354 -6.82 10.65 12.35
CA LEU A 354 -6.41 9.60 13.28
C LEU A 354 -6.08 10.14 14.69
N LEU A 355 -5.55 11.37 14.79
CA LEU A 355 -5.41 12.07 16.07
C LEU A 355 -6.75 12.36 16.75
N ARG A 356 -7.81 12.68 15.99
CA ARG A 356 -9.17 12.88 16.56
C ARG A 356 -9.88 11.57 16.93
N SER A 357 -9.48 10.44 16.34
CA SER A 357 -10.05 9.14 16.69
C SER A 357 -9.59 8.57 18.05
N TRP A 358 -8.55 9.12 18.70
CA TRP A 358 -8.10 8.66 20.02
C TRP A 358 -8.63 9.57 21.14
N ASP A 359 -9.48 8.99 22.00
CA ASP A 359 -9.90 9.63 23.26
C ASP A 359 -9.03 9.16 24.43
N ARG A 360 -7.92 9.89 24.61
CA ARG A 360 -6.92 9.72 25.69
C ARG A 360 -7.54 9.45 27.07
N ASP A 361 -8.53 10.25 27.45
CA ASP A 361 -9.02 10.31 28.83
C ASP A 361 -9.92 9.12 29.20
N SER A 362 -10.59 8.52 28.21
CA SER A 362 -11.41 7.30 28.37
C SER A 362 -10.70 6.02 27.88
N GLN A 363 -9.54 6.15 27.23
CA GLN A 363 -8.84 5.10 26.49
C GLN A 363 -9.71 4.41 25.43
N VAL A 364 -10.47 5.21 24.67
CA VAL A 364 -11.33 4.76 23.56
C VAL A 364 -10.70 5.17 22.23
N LEU A 365 -10.51 4.21 21.32
CA LEU A 365 -10.14 4.46 19.93
C LEU A 365 -11.36 4.24 19.05
N PHE A 366 -11.78 5.27 18.31
CA PHE A 366 -12.75 5.13 17.22
C PHE A 366 -12.08 4.45 16.03
N VAL A 367 -12.75 3.44 15.44
CA VAL A 367 -12.15 2.53 14.43
C VAL A 367 -12.97 2.41 13.14
N GLN A 368 -14.21 2.90 13.16
CA GLN A 368 -15.08 2.90 11.99
C GLN A 368 -16.15 4.01 12.11
N VAL A 369 -16.42 4.71 11.01
CA VAL A 369 -17.61 5.57 10.87
C VAL A 369 -18.35 5.20 9.59
N GLY A 370 -19.61 4.79 9.74
CA GLY A 370 -20.43 4.17 8.70
C GLY A 370 -20.83 2.74 9.07
N ASP A 371 -22.13 2.45 9.06
CA ASP A 371 -22.63 1.08 9.02
C ASP A 371 -22.47 0.54 7.59
N PRO A 372 -21.68 -0.54 7.36
CA PRO A 372 -21.32 -0.95 6.01
C PRO A 372 -22.47 -1.66 5.32
N VAL A 373 -23.34 -2.36 6.06
CA VAL A 373 -24.53 -3.00 5.49
C VAL A 373 -25.49 -1.93 4.97
N SER A 374 -25.67 -0.83 5.70
CA SER A 374 -26.45 0.33 5.24
C SER A 374 -25.80 1.00 4.02
N ASP A 375 -24.49 1.26 4.04
CA ASP A 375 -23.82 1.96 2.94
C ASP A 375 -23.66 1.12 1.67
N HIS A 376 -23.48 -0.20 1.79
CA HIS A 376 -23.32 -1.12 0.65
C HIS A 376 -24.66 -1.56 0.05
N ASN A 377 -25.77 -1.41 0.77
CA ASN A 377 -27.11 -1.54 0.19
C ASN A 377 -27.53 -0.33 -0.68
N CYS A 378 -26.89 0.82 -0.49
CA CYS A 378 -27.15 2.08 -1.19
C CYS A 378 -26.06 2.44 -2.22
N TRP A 379 -26.41 3.29 -3.20
CA TRP A 379 -25.44 3.80 -4.18
C TRP A 379 -25.56 5.32 -4.33
N GLU A 380 -25.24 6.03 -3.26
CA GLU A 380 -25.36 7.50 -3.14
C GLU A 380 -24.01 8.19 -3.24
N ARG A 381 -24.01 9.48 -3.59
CA ARG A 381 -22.81 10.32 -3.52
C ARG A 381 -22.39 10.55 -2.06
N PRO A 382 -21.09 10.73 -1.76
CA PRO A 382 -20.67 11.15 -0.42
C PRO A 382 -21.33 12.45 0.03
N GLU A 383 -21.51 13.41 -0.87
CA GLU A 383 -22.07 14.73 -0.54
C GLU A 383 -23.60 14.71 -0.31
N THR A 384 -24.28 13.59 -0.61
CA THR A 384 -25.74 13.45 -0.48
C THR A 384 -26.17 12.12 0.14
N MET A 385 -25.26 11.44 0.87
CA MET A 385 -25.55 10.14 1.49
C MET A 385 -26.58 10.29 2.62
N SER A 386 -27.54 9.37 2.65
CA SER A 386 -28.61 9.28 3.64
C SER A 386 -28.47 8.08 4.59
N THR A 387 -27.40 7.30 4.42
CA THR A 387 -27.08 6.06 5.16
C THR A 387 -26.68 6.34 6.61
N LYS A 388 -26.89 5.36 7.52
CA LYS A 388 -26.58 5.56 8.94
C LYS A 388 -25.07 5.57 9.17
N ARG A 389 -24.54 6.73 9.57
CA ARG A 389 -23.11 6.95 9.82
C ARG A 389 -22.70 6.60 11.25
N THR A 390 -23.08 5.40 11.69
CA THR A 390 -22.75 4.87 13.03
C THR A 390 -21.25 4.95 13.29
N THR A 391 -20.86 5.44 14.47
CA THR A 391 -19.49 5.37 14.97
C THR A 391 -19.28 4.07 15.77
N TYR A 392 -18.15 3.39 15.55
CA TYR A 392 -17.72 2.21 16.31
C TYR A 392 -16.31 2.41 16.87
N SER A 393 -16.04 1.77 18.01
CA SER A 393 -14.81 1.99 18.80
C SER A 393 -14.34 0.73 19.53
N VAL A 394 -13.03 0.69 19.82
CA VAL A 394 -12.43 -0.27 20.77
C VAL A 394 -12.01 0.44 22.06
N SER A 395 -11.93 -0.32 23.16
CA SER A 395 -11.59 0.16 24.50
C SER A 395 -10.90 -0.94 25.32
N ALA A 396 -10.46 -0.62 26.55
CA ALA A 396 -9.92 -1.62 27.47
C ALA A 396 -10.87 -2.79 27.79
N LEU A 397 -12.20 -2.62 27.59
CA LEU A 397 -13.23 -3.65 27.79
C LEU A 397 -13.64 -4.38 26.50
N SER A 398 -13.24 -3.86 25.34
CA SER A 398 -13.55 -4.43 24.01
C SER A 398 -12.40 -4.03 23.06
N PRO A 399 -11.25 -4.71 23.13
CA PRO A 399 -10.00 -4.20 22.57
C PRO A 399 -9.82 -4.45 21.07
N GLY A 400 -8.75 -3.87 20.51
CA GLY A 400 -8.35 -4.05 19.12
C GLY A 400 -6.89 -3.65 18.92
N SER A 401 -5.98 -4.59 19.14
CA SER A 401 -4.53 -4.36 19.13
C SER A 401 -3.95 -4.25 17.73
N ASP A 402 -4.61 -4.88 16.77
CA ASP A 402 -4.39 -4.78 15.33
C ASP A 402 -4.60 -3.33 14.84
N VAL A 403 -5.81 -2.79 15.00
CA VAL A 403 -6.14 -1.44 14.56
C VAL A 403 -5.43 -0.37 15.39
N ALA A 404 -5.29 -0.54 16.72
CA ALA A 404 -4.52 0.40 17.54
C ALA A 404 -3.02 0.37 17.21
N GLY A 405 -2.45 -0.81 16.92
CA GLY A 405 -1.08 -0.98 16.48
C GLY A 405 -0.81 -0.35 15.10
N GLU A 406 -1.72 -0.50 14.14
CA GLU A 406 -1.57 0.16 12.84
C GLU A 406 -1.80 1.67 12.90
N VAL A 407 -2.77 2.18 13.66
CA VAL A 407 -2.93 3.63 13.87
C VAL A 407 -1.70 4.22 14.57
N SER A 408 -1.14 3.49 15.54
CA SER A 408 0.14 3.85 16.17
C SER A 408 1.29 3.91 15.16
N ALA A 409 1.51 2.84 14.39
CA ALA A 409 2.53 2.77 13.35
C ALA A 409 2.39 3.90 12.32
N SER A 410 1.16 4.23 11.93
CA SER A 410 0.82 5.32 10.99
C SER A 410 1.28 6.68 11.49
N LEU A 411 0.97 7.01 12.75
CA LEU A 411 1.35 8.27 13.39
C LEU A 411 2.88 8.38 13.58
N ALA A 412 3.56 7.28 13.93
CA ALA A 412 5.02 7.24 14.06
C ALA A 412 5.76 7.29 12.71
N ALA A 413 5.22 6.64 11.66
CA ALA A 413 5.77 6.76 10.31
C ALA A 413 5.60 8.19 9.78
N ALA A 414 4.46 8.83 10.06
CA ALA A 414 4.19 10.21 9.67
C ALA A 414 5.10 11.22 10.38
N SER A 415 5.39 11.03 11.68
CA SER A 415 6.30 11.92 12.41
C SER A 415 7.71 11.91 11.78
N ILE A 416 8.20 10.74 11.36
CA ILE A 416 9.45 10.61 10.58
C ILE A 416 9.32 11.35 9.24
N ALA A 417 8.24 11.13 8.47
CA ALA A 417 8.05 11.77 7.16
C ALA A 417 8.07 13.32 7.24
N PHE A 418 7.42 13.90 8.26
CA PHE A 418 7.46 15.35 8.48
C PHE A 418 8.84 15.83 8.97
N THR A 419 9.54 15.05 9.80
CA THR A 419 10.90 15.36 10.27
C THR A 419 11.92 15.31 9.12
N SER A 420 11.82 14.33 8.22
CA SER A 420 12.64 14.22 7.00
C SER A 420 12.49 15.47 6.12
N PHE A 421 11.26 15.93 5.93
CA PHE A 421 10.96 17.15 5.18
C PHE A 421 11.54 18.41 5.84
N ALA A 422 11.40 18.54 7.17
CA ALA A 422 11.91 19.68 7.92
C ALA A 422 13.44 19.79 7.86
N LEU A 423 14.15 18.67 8.08
CA LEU A 423 15.60 18.61 7.92
C LEU A 423 16.02 18.89 6.47
N GLN A 424 15.30 18.37 5.47
CA GLN A 424 15.59 18.65 4.06
C GLN A 424 15.50 20.15 3.74
N ARG A 425 14.49 20.86 4.27
CA ARG A 425 14.37 22.33 4.12
C ARG A 425 15.50 23.09 4.83
N GLN A 426 15.87 22.65 6.03
CA GLN A 426 16.98 23.23 6.79
C GLN A 426 18.33 23.06 6.05
N ILE A 427 18.60 21.88 5.49
CA ILE A 427 19.80 21.60 4.66
C ILE A 427 19.80 22.47 3.39
N GLN A 428 18.63 22.82 2.85
CA GLN A 428 18.47 23.74 1.72
C GLN A 428 18.58 25.22 2.10
N ASN A 429 18.99 25.56 3.33
CA ASN A 429 19.09 26.92 3.87
C ASN A 429 17.79 27.73 3.77
N GLN A 430 16.63 27.07 3.86
CA GLN A 430 15.34 27.76 3.96
C GLN A 430 15.17 28.32 5.37
N THR A 431 14.65 29.54 5.49
CA THR A 431 14.52 30.27 6.78
C THR A 431 13.50 29.68 7.74
N GLU A 432 12.61 28.82 7.24
CA GLU A 432 11.60 28.10 8.00
C GLU A 432 11.79 26.60 7.77
N ALA A 433 12.01 25.85 8.85
CA ALA A 433 12.16 24.39 8.77
C ALA A 433 10.90 23.71 8.21
N TYR A 434 9.73 24.15 8.67
CA TYR A 434 8.43 23.67 8.19
C TYR A 434 7.85 24.55 7.08
N SER A 435 6.82 24.06 6.39
CA SER A 435 6.05 24.84 5.41
C SER A 435 4.74 25.30 6.06
N PRO A 436 4.52 26.61 6.29
CA PRO A 436 3.33 27.11 6.98
C PRO A 436 2.01 26.69 6.31
N ASP A 437 2.03 26.53 4.99
CA ASP A 437 0.92 26.09 4.14
C ASP A 437 0.63 24.57 4.20
N ILE A 438 1.48 23.80 4.88
CA ILE A 438 1.19 22.40 5.27
C ILE A 438 0.62 22.36 6.70
N GLY A 439 0.92 23.36 7.55
CA GLY A 439 0.39 23.45 8.91
C GLY A 439 0.89 22.36 9.86
N VAL A 440 2.18 22.02 9.76
CA VAL A 440 2.89 21.08 10.64
C VAL A 440 4.06 21.79 11.29
N ASP A 441 4.28 21.52 12.57
CA ASP A 441 5.39 22.02 13.39
C ASP A 441 5.86 20.94 14.39
N ASP A 442 6.80 21.31 15.27
CA ASP A 442 7.36 20.41 16.29
C ASP A 442 6.31 19.89 17.28
N GLU A 443 5.29 20.69 17.63
CA GLU A 443 4.22 20.30 18.55
C GLU A 443 3.20 19.36 17.89
N TYR A 444 2.96 19.50 16.58
CA TYR A 444 2.22 18.51 15.81
C TYR A 444 2.98 17.17 15.76
N ILE A 445 4.27 17.18 15.44
CA ILE A 445 5.12 15.97 15.38
C ILE A 445 5.21 15.26 16.75
N LYS A 446 5.33 16.03 17.82
CA LYS A 446 5.27 15.57 19.21
C LYS A 446 3.90 14.98 19.56
N SER A 447 2.81 15.57 19.07
CA SER A 447 1.44 15.06 19.24
C SER A 447 1.21 13.73 18.50
N LEU A 448 1.79 13.56 17.29
CA LEU A 448 1.82 12.28 16.57
C LEU A 448 2.53 11.21 17.41
N LEU A 449 3.76 11.50 17.87
CA LEU A 449 4.58 10.56 18.65
C LEU A 449 3.93 10.17 19.99
N GLN A 450 3.38 11.15 20.72
CA GLN A 450 2.75 10.92 22.02
C GLN A 450 1.50 10.03 21.89
N THR A 451 0.57 10.39 21.01
CA THR A 451 -0.64 9.58 20.72
C THR A 451 -0.26 8.21 20.16
N SER A 452 0.75 8.14 19.29
CA SER A 452 1.28 6.88 18.78
C SER A 452 1.80 5.97 19.91
N SER A 453 2.53 6.51 20.89
CA SER A 453 3.07 5.73 22.01
C SER A 453 1.95 5.10 22.85
N GLU A 454 0.93 5.89 23.16
CA GLU A 454 -0.24 5.42 23.92
C GLU A 454 -1.03 4.34 23.20
N LEU A 455 -1.16 4.43 21.88
CA LEU A 455 -1.84 3.42 21.07
C LEU A 455 -1.04 2.11 20.95
N CYS A 456 0.30 2.16 20.92
CA CYS A 456 1.13 0.96 20.98
C CYS A 456 1.06 0.32 22.39
N ASP A 457 1.13 1.13 23.45
CA ASP A 457 0.94 0.68 24.84
C ASP A 457 -0.45 0.06 25.06
N PHE A 458 -1.50 0.66 24.51
CA PHE A 458 -2.86 0.16 24.54
C PHE A 458 -2.97 -1.19 23.82
N ALA A 459 -2.45 -1.28 22.59
CA ALA A 459 -2.42 -2.51 21.80
C ALA A 459 -1.66 -3.64 22.52
N MET A 460 -0.53 -3.33 23.15
CA MET A 460 0.27 -4.29 23.92
C MET A 460 -0.41 -4.73 25.22
N ARG A 461 -1.22 -3.86 25.85
CA ARG A 461 -1.86 -4.11 27.16
C ARG A 461 -3.19 -4.83 27.06
N TYR A 462 -4.01 -4.50 26.07
CA TYR A 462 -5.38 -5.00 25.91
C TYR A 462 -5.46 -5.84 24.63
N GLN A 463 -4.94 -7.07 24.70
CA GLN A 463 -4.71 -7.92 23.53
C GLN A 463 -5.98 -8.65 23.03
N ALA A 464 -6.56 -8.14 21.93
CA ALA A 464 -7.65 -8.78 21.18
C ALA A 464 -7.64 -8.31 19.71
N ARG A 465 -8.38 -9.01 18.83
CA ARG A 465 -8.65 -8.54 17.46
C ARG A 465 -9.78 -7.51 17.46
N TYR A 466 -9.65 -6.39 16.74
CA TYR A 466 -10.71 -5.37 16.75
C TYR A 466 -12.03 -5.87 16.15
N SER A 467 -11.98 -6.81 15.20
CA SER A 467 -13.18 -7.40 14.58
C SER A 467 -13.95 -8.36 15.48
N GLU A 468 -13.34 -8.85 16.56
CA GLU A 468 -14.03 -9.59 17.64
C GLU A 468 -14.81 -8.61 18.55
N SER A 469 -14.29 -7.40 18.73
CA SER A 469 -14.94 -6.30 19.50
C SER A 469 -15.93 -5.47 18.67
N VAL A 470 -15.71 -5.36 17.36
CA VAL A 470 -16.52 -4.61 16.38
C VAL A 470 -16.90 -5.55 15.23
N PRO A 471 -17.95 -6.38 15.38
CA PRO A 471 -18.41 -7.27 14.30
C PRO A 471 -18.86 -6.53 13.03
N ALA A 472 -19.18 -5.24 13.13
CA ALA A 472 -19.46 -4.37 11.98
C ALA A 472 -18.22 -4.09 11.10
N ALA A 473 -17.04 -4.59 11.46
CA ALA A 473 -15.82 -4.55 10.67
C ALA A 473 -15.59 -5.82 9.83
N GLU A 474 -16.62 -6.65 9.59
CA GLU A 474 -16.50 -7.95 8.90
C GLU A 474 -15.79 -7.90 7.53
N LEU A 475 -15.88 -6.79 6.79
CA LEU A 475 -15.20 -6.57 5.51
C LEU A 475 -13.67 -6.43 5.65
N TYR A 476 -13.20 -5.99 6.82
CA TYR A 476 -11.79 -5.81 7.19
C TYR A 476 -11.45 -6.62 8.46
N ASN A 477 -12.01 -7.81 8.56
CA ASN A 477 -11.79 -8.75 9.67
C ASN A 477 -10.30 -9.09 9.82
N SER A 478 -9.74 -9.00 11.03
CA SER A 478 -8.34 -9.41 11.26
C SER A 478 -8.21 -10.93 11.07
N THR A 479 -7.44 -11.38 10.07
CA THR A 479 -7.20 -12.82 9.85
C THR A 479 -5.79 -13.26 10.28
N SER A 480 -4.78 -12.43 10.04
CA SER A 480 -3.43 -12.53 10.61
C SER A 480 -3.46 -12.66 12.14
N GLY A 481 -4.23 -11.79 12.80
CA GLY A 481 -4.17 -11.59 14.24
C GLY A 481 -3.92 -10.12 14.56
N TYR A 482 -3.21 -9.89 15.68
CA TYR A 482 -2.78 -8.56 16.11
C TYR A 482 -1.30 -8.52 16.53
N GLN A 483 -0.58 -9.65 16.40
CA GLN A 483 0.77 -9.80 16.92
C GLN A 483 1.76 -9.07 16.02
N ASP A 484 1.63 -9.18 14.69
CA ASP A 484 2.49 -8.47 13.75
C ASP A 484 2.29 -6.94 13.79
N GLU A 485 1.13 -6.42 14.16
CA GLU A 485 0.86 -5.00 14.40
C GLU A 485 1.49 -4.49 15.70
N ILE A 486 1.51 -5.31 16.75
CA ILE A 486 2.28 -5.01 17.94
C ILE A 486 3.78 -4.92 17.60
N LEU A 487 4.31 -5.83 16.75
CA LEU A 487 5.68 -5.72 16.25
C LEU A 487 5.86 -4.49 15.33
N TRP A 488 4.86 -4.14 14.54
CA TRP A 488 4.87 -3.00 13.62
C TRP A 488 4.91 -1.67 14.36
N CYS A 489 4.05 -1.46 15.37
CA CYS A 489 4.09 -0.25 16.19
C CYS A 489 5.42 -0.12 16.95
N ASN A 490 5.94 -1.23 17.51
CA ASN A 490 7.26 -1.24 18.15
C ASN A 490 8.39 -0.88 17.16
N ALA A 491 8.36 -1.42 15.93
CA ALA A 491 9.41 -1.17 14.93
C ALA A 491 9.39 0.28 14.42
N TRP A 492 8.20 0.86 14.24
CA TRP A 492 8.05 2.28 13.90
C TRP A 492 8.42 3.21 15.04
N HIS A 493 8.02 2.91 16.28
CA HIS A 493 8.45 3.67 17.46
C HIS A 493 9.96 3.64 17.64
N TYR A 494 10.58 2.47 17.47
CA TYR A 494 12.03 2.36 17.53
C TYR A 494 12.70 3.25 16.48
N ARG A 495 12.23 3.21 15.22
CA ARG A 495 12.75 4.07 14.14
C ARG A 495 12.52 5.56 14.41
N ALA A 496 11.40 5.93 15.01
CA ALA A 496 11.01 7.33 15.21
C ALA A 496 11.64 7.98 16.45
N THR A 497 12.01 7.19 17.47
CA THR A 497 12.47 7.70 18.78
C THR A 497 13.88 7.25 19.17
N GLY A 498 14.39 6.15 18.60
CA GLY A 498 15.62 5.50 19.04
C GLY A 498 15.56 4.84 20.43
N ASN A 499 14.42 4.89 21.12
CA ASN A 499 14.26 4.34 22.47
C ASN A 499 14.43 2.81 22.46
N SER A 500 15.42 2.29 23.20
CA SER A 500 15.78 0.87 23.15
C SER A 500 14.63 -0.05 23.53
N SER A 501 13.71 0.37 24.42
CA SER A 501 12.64 -0.46 25.00
C SER A 501 11.84 -1.24 23.95
N TYR A 502 11.49 -0.58 22.84
CA TYR A 502 10.76 -1.18 21.72
C TYR A 502 11.60 -2.27 21.01
N LEU A 503 12.91 -2.06 20.86
CA LEU A 503 13.82 -3.05 20.29
C LEU A 503 14.10 -4.22 21.25
N GLU A 504 14.15 -3.99 22.57
CA GLU A 504 14.29 -5.07 23.55
C GLU A 504 13.05 -5.99 23.51
N TYR A 505 11.86 -5.41 23.35
CA TYR A 505 10.63 -6.17 23.12
C TYR A 505 10.68 -6.98 21.81
N LEU A 506 10.97 -6.33 20.67
CA LEU A 506 11.09 -6.96 19.34
C LEU A 506 12.11 -8.11 19.31
N THR A 507 13.22 -7.97 20.04
CA THR A 507 14.30 -8.96 20.08
C THR A 507 14.20 -9.93 21.26
N SER A 508 13.12 -9.83 22.06
CA SER A 508 12.88 -10.71 23.20
C SER A 508 12.72 -12.18 22.79
N ALA A 509 13.16 -13.09 23.67
CA ALA A 509 13.07 -14.53 23.42
C ALA A 509 11.63 -15.10 23.38
N ALA A 510 10.62 -14.28 23.69
CA ALA A 510 9.21 -14.60 23.50
C ALA A 510 8.77 -14.26 22.06
N VAL A 511 8.90 -12.99 21.66
CA VAL A 511 8.62 -12.53 20.29
C VAL A 511 9.37 -13.35 19.26
N GLN A 512 10.68 -13.55 19.46
CA GLN A 512 11.55 -14.22 18.48
C GLN A 512 11.19 -15.69 18.19
N LYS A 513 10.41 -16.34 19.08
CA LYS A 513 9.85 -17.69 18.84
C LYS A 513 8.56 -17.68 18.02
N ASN A 514 7.80 -16.59 18.10
CA ASN A 514 6.45 -16.46 17.54
C ASN A 514 6.42 -15.72 16.20
N ILE A 515 7.57 -15.38 15.62
CA ILE A 515 7.64 -14.84 14.25
C ILE A 515 7.22 -15.93 13.25
N TYR A 516 6.06 -15.73 12.62
CA TYR A 516 5.43 -16.60 11.62
C TYR A 516 5.48 -16.00 10.20
N ASP A 517 4.57 -16.46 9.33
CA ASP A 517 4.37 -16.09 7.92
C ASP A 517 4.92 -14.72 7.48
N ILE A 518 5.94 -14.77 6.62
CA ILE A 518 6.51 -13.61 5.89
C ILE A 518 6.18 -13.65 4.39
N SER A 519 5.21 -14.45 3.93
CA SER A 519 4.97 -14.66 2.49
C SER A 519 4.24 -13.50 1.80
N GLU A 520 3.39 -12.76 2.52
CA GLU A 520 2.69 -11.58 2.02
C GLU A 520 2.81 -10.36 2.95
N MET A 521 2.49 -9.19 2.41
CA MET A 521 2.33 -7.92 3.14
C MET A 521 1.03 -7.27 2.68
N ASN A 522 0.18 -6.80 3.60
CA ASN A 522 -1.04 -6.05 3.28
C ASN A 522 -1.60 -5.32 4.51
N TRP A 523 -2.83 -4.83 4.42
CA TRP A 523 -3.52 -4.18 5.54
C TRP A 523 -3.78 -5.13 6.72
N ASP A 524 -3.70 -6.45 6.52
CA ASP A 524 -3.89 -7.48 7.56
C ASP A 524 -2.55 -8.04 8.07
N ASN A 525 -1.69 -8.64 7.23
CA ASN A 525 -0.36 -9.15 7.65
C ASN A 525 0.76 -8.09 7.44
N LYS A 526 1.48 -7.75 8.52
CA LYS A 526 2.58 -6.76 8.58
C LYS A 526 3.98 -7.39 8.70
N MET A 527 4.10 -8.71 8.89
CA MET A 527 5.34 -9.37 9.32
C MET A 527 6.52 -9.21 8.33
N ALA A 528 6.24 -9.24 7.03
CA ALA A 528 7.25 -8.96 5.99
C ALA A 528 7.74 -7.49 6.05
N GLY A 529 6.84 -6.55 6.35
CA GLY A 529 7.14 -5.13 6.55
C GLY A 529 7.99 -4.88 7.80
N VAL A 530 7.64 -5.50 8.94
CA VAL A 530 8.45 -5.51 10.17
C VAL A 530 9.86 -6.03 9.89
N SER A 531 9.96 -7.15 9.16
CA SER A 531 11.23 -7.78 8.83
C SER A 531 12.12 -6.85 7.99
N VAL A 532 11.59 -6.28 6.90
CA VAL A 532 12.31 -5.31 6.05
C VAL A 532 12.67 -4.05 6.82
N LEU A 533 11.76 -3.49 7.62
CA LEU A 533 12.00 -2.27 8.40
C LEU A 533 13.14 -2.43 9.41
N LEU A 534 13.22 -3.57 10.10
CA LEU A 534 14.32 -3.84 11.04
C LEU A 534 15.63 -4.21 10.31
N ALA A 535 15.54 -4.84 9.14
CA ALA A 535 16.70 -5.13 8.29
C ALA A 535 17.38 -3.86 7.77
N THR A 536 16.62 -2.82 7.40
CA THR A 536 17.18 -1.53 6.95
C THR A 536 17.84 -0.74 8.10
N LEU A 537 17.48 -1.02 9.35
CA LEU A 537 18.13 -0.42 10.52
C LEU A 537 19.43 -1.14 10.92
N GLU A 538 19.54 -2.47 10.72
CA GLU A 538 20.70 -3.29 11.19
C GLU A 538 22.08 -2.66 10.95
N PRO A 539 22.42 -2.05 9.78
CA PRO A 539 23.72 -1.45 9.54
C PRO A 539 24.10 -0.34 10.54
N ARG A 540 23.10 0.39 11.06
CA ARG A 540 23.30 1.51 12.01
C ARG A 540 23.51 1.02 13.44
N LEU A 541 22.89 -0.10 13.81
CA LEU A 541 22.79 -0.54 15.22
C LEU A 541 24.03 -1.32 15.69
N LYS A 542 24.93 -1.71 14.78
CA LYS A 542 26.02 -2.69 15.05
C LYS A 542 27.00 -2.32 16.16
N ALA A 543 27.04 -1.06 16.60
CA ALA A 543 27.86 -0.63 17.74
C ALA A 543 27.15 -0.76 19.10
N ASP A 544 25.83 -0.62 19.14
CA ASP A 544 25.07 -0.30 20.36
C ASP A 544 24.17 -1.46 20.86
N LEU A 545 24.05 -2.55 20.09
CA LEU A 545 23.21 -3.69 20.46
C LEU A 545 23.88 -4.66 21.44
N THR A 546 23.11 -5.12 22.41
CA THR A 546 23.48 -6.32 23.18
C THR A 546 23.57 -7.55 22.27
N PRO A 547 24.36 -8.58 22.62
CA PRO A 547 24.42 -9.82 21.83
C PRO A 547 23.07 -10.55 21.67
N GLY A 548 22.09 -10.28 22.54
CA GLY A 548 20.71 -10.74 22.37
C GLY A 548 19.99 -10.00 21.25
N MET A 549 19.98 -8.66 21.34
CA MET A 549 19.35 -7.78 20.34
C MET A 549 19.94 -7.99 18.94
N ALA A 550 21.27 -8.07 18.83
CA ALA A 550 21.96 -8.31 17.57
C ALA A 550 21.53 -9.61 16.87
N ARG A 551 21.20 -10.67 17.62
CA ARG A 551 20.64 -11.91 17.05
C ARG A 551 19.19 -11.76 16.61
N GLY A 552 18.38 -10.99 17.36
CA GLY A 552 16.98 -10.74 17.02
C GLY A 552 16.82 -9.88 15.75
N VAL A 553 17.58 -8.80 15.64
CA VAL A 553 17.61 -7.97 14.42
C VAL A 553 18.13 -8.77 13.22
N ARG A 554 19.16 -9.61 13.43
CA ARG A 554 19.65 -10.53 12.39
C ARG A 554 18.59 -11.53 11.92
N LYS A 555 17.76 -12.09 12.81
CA LYS A 555 16.64 -12.95 12.37
C LYS A 555 15.67 -12.19 11.46
N PHE A 556 15.33 -10.94 11.79
CA PHE A 556 14.49 -10.11 10.91
C PHE A 556 15.18 -9.78 9.57
N ALA A 557 16.49 -9.53 9.56
CA ALA A 557 17.27 -9.35 8.32
C ALA A 557 17.21 -10.58 7.42
N ASN A 558 17.48 -11.78 7.97
CA ASN A 558 17.39 -13.03 7.22
C ASN A 558 15.96 -13.27 6.67
N LEU A 559 14.91 -12.87 7.39
CA LEU A 559 13.53 -12.98 6.92
C LEU A 559 13.18 -11.97 5.81
N ALA A 560 13.73 -10.75 5.88
CA ALA A 560 13.64 -9.77 4.82
C ALA A 560 14.28 -10.28 3.52
N GLU A 561 15.46 -10.90 3.62
CA GLU A 561 16.15 -11.55 2.50
C GLU A 561 15.27 -12.63 1.85
N VAL A 562 14.69 -13.56 2.64
CA VAL A 562 13.80 -14.63 2.15
C VAL A 562 12.57 -14.05 1.43
N PHE A 563 11.91 -13.06 2.01
CA PHE A 563 10.76 -12.40 1.37
C PHE A 563 11.17 -11.72 0.05
N VAL A 564 12.25 -10.95 0.06
CA VAL A 564 12.68 -10.16 -1.10
C VAL A 564 13.15 -11.05 -2.24
N CYS A 565 13.90 -12.11 -1.93
CA CYS A 565 14.45 -13.01 -2.93
C CYS A 565 13.42 -14.00 -3.48
N SER A 566 12.46 -14.49 -2.69
CA SER A 566 11.36 -15.34 -3.21
C SER A 566 10.48 -14.61 -4.23
N HIS A 567 10.30 -13.29 -4.09
CA HIS A 567 9.67 -12.46 -5.12
C HIS A 567 10.61 -12.20 -6.30
N SER A 568 11.86 -11.80 -6.03
CA SER A 568 12.84 -11.40 -7.06
C SER A 568 13.30 -12.53 -7.99
N ASN A 569 13.27 -13.78 -7.52
CA ASN A 569 13.64 -14.96 -8.30
C ASN A 569 12.48 -15.56 -9.12
N GLY A 570 11.24 -15.08 -8.91
CA GLY A 570 10.04 -15.58 -9.58
C GLY A 570 9.42 -16.85 -8.98
N SER A 571 9.69 -17.16 -7.70
CA SER A 571 9.09 -18.31 -7.00
C SER A 571 7.70 -18.04 -6.40
N GLY A 572 7.32 -16.78 -6.23
CA GLY A 572 5.93 -16.38 -5.93
C GLY A 572 4.98 -16.69 -7.09
N HIS A 573 3.67 -16.81 -6.81
CA HIS A 573 2.67 -17.10 -7.83
C HIS A 573 2.48 -15.89 -8.77
N LEU A 574 2.89 -16.05 -10.03
CA LEU A 574 2.74 -15.04 -11.07
C LEU A 574 1.69 -15.47 -12.10
N THR A 575 0.90 -14.51 -12.59
CA THR A 575 0.04 -14.70 -13.77
C THR A 575 0.89 -15.00 -15.03
N PRO A 576 0.33 -15.59 -16.09
CA PRO A 576 1.02 -15.82 -17.37
C PRO A 576 1.77 -14.61 -17.96
N ALA A 577 1.28 -13.38 -17.76
CA ALA A 577 1.95 -12.14 -18.18
C ALA A 577 2.75 -11.42 -17.06
N GLY A 578 2.85 -12.01 -15.85
CA GLY A 578 3.87 -11.69 -14.85
C GLY A 578 3.46 -10.83 -13.65
N LEU A 579 2.16 -10.64 -13.40
CA LEU A 579 1.66 -9.98 -12.18
C LEU A 579 1.77 -10.92 -10.98
N LEU A 580 2.25 -10.43 -9.83
CA LEU A 580 2.13 -11.16 -8.55
C LEU A 580 0.66 -11.27 -8.14
N TRP A 581 0.17 -12.50 -7.96
CA TRP A 581 -1.25 -12.78 -7.72
C TRP A 581 -1.41 -13.79 -6.59
N THR A 582 -2.10 -13.43 -5.51
CA THR A 582 -2.19 -14.27 -4.29
C THR A 582 -3.64 -14.59 -3.88
N ARG A 583 -4.57 -13.63 -3.95
CA ARG A 583 -6.02 -13.84 -3.71
C ARG A 583 -6.87 -13.06 -4.72
N PRO A 584 -8.09 -13.53 -5.08
CA PRO A 584 -8.85 -12.99 -6.21
C PRO A 584 -9.54 -11.64 -5.94
N TRP A 585 -9.62 -11.20 -4.69
CA TRP A 585 -10.04 -9.85 -4.34
C TRP A 585 -8.81 -8.95 -4.22
N ASN A 586 -8.79 -7.85 -4.99
CA ASN A 586 -7.70 -6.89 -5.08
C ASN A 586 -6.29 -7.53 -5.26
N PRO A 587 -6.06 -8.39 -6.27
CA PRO A 587 -4.74 -9.01 -6.47
C PRO A 587 -3.59 -8.01 -6.66
N ILE A 588 -3.84 -6.80 -7.21
CA ILE A 588 -2.82 -5.75 -7.36
C ILE A 588 -2.30 -5.22 -6.01
N GLN A 589 -3.04 -5.37 -4.90
CA GLN A 589 -2.58 -5.06 -3.53
C GLN A 589 -1.19 -5.63 -3.23
N TYR A 590 -1.01 -6.93 -3.50
CA TYR A 590 0.22 -7.64 -3.19
C TYR A 590 1.37 -7.22 -4.10
N SER A 591 1.07 -7.03 -5.37
CA SER A 591 2.00 -6.45 -6.33
C SER A 591 2.49 -5.07 -5.84
N ALA A 592 1.59 -4.24 -5.27
CA ALA A 592 1.94 -2.93 -4.71
C ALA A 592 2.84 -3.02 -3.47
N THR A 593 2.44 -3.82 -2.46
CA THR A 593 3.16 -3.92 -1.18
C THR A 593 4.49 -4.64 -1.33
N ALA A 594 4.54 -5.76 -2.06
CA ALA A 594 5.77 -6.49 -2.32
C ALA A 594 6.72 -5.71 -3.25
N ALA A 595 6.21 -4.99 -4.28
CA ALA A 595 7.07 -4.11 -5.08
C ALA A 595 7.71 -3.01 -4.22
N PHE A 596 6.96 -2.39 -3.32
CA PHE A 596 7.50 -1.40 -2.39
C PHE A 596 8.58 -1.99 -1.47
N LEU A 597 8.28 -3.08 -0.75
CA LEU A 597 9.23 -3.70 0.18
C LEU A 597 10.50 -4.23 -0.50
N VAL A 598 10.37 -4.90 -1.64
CA VAL A 598 11.51 -5.37 -2.46
C VAL A 598 12.37 -4.19 -2.89
N GLN A 599 11.78 -3.06 -3.26
CA GLN A 599 12.51 -1.87 -3.68
C GLN A 599 13.26 -1.22 -2.52
N VAL A 600 12.61 -1.02 -1.37
CA VAL A 600 13.25 -0.44 -0.18
C VAL A 600 14.47 -1.24 0.23
N TYR A 601 14.34 -2.55 0.43
CA TYR A 601 15.49 -3.36 0.87
C TYR A 601 16.62 -3.40 -0.18
N SER A 602 16.27 -3.48 -1.47
CA SER A 602 17.23 -3.46 -2.58
C SER A 602 17.98 -2.13 -2.69
N ASP A 603 17.33 -1.01 -2.41
CA ASP A 603 17.96 0.32 -2.36
C ASP A 603 18.87 0.49 -1.14
N HIS A 604 18.48 -0.04 0.03
CA HIS A 604 19.34 -0.05 1.24
C HIS A 604 20.63 -0.86 1.01
N LEU A 605 20.53 -2.08 0.45
CA LEU A 605 21.71 -2.87 0.04
C LEU A 605 22.55 -2.12 -1.01
N SER A 606 21.92 -1.55 -2.04
CA SER A 606 22.62 -0.77 -3.07
C SER A 606 23.39 0.44 -2.50
N SER A 607 22.80 1.13 -1.52
CA SER A 607 23.38 2.34 -0.92
C SER A 607 24.54 2.04 0.03
N SER A 608 24.51 0.89 0.71
CA SER A 608 25.58 0.41 1.60
C SER A 608 26.70 -0.35 0.87
N GLY A 609 26.50 -0.70 -0.41
CA GLY A 609 27.43 -1.54 -1.17
C GLY A 609 27.39 -3.02 -0.76
N ALA A 610 26.33 -3.44 -0.05
CA ALA A 610 26.11 -4.81 0.34
C ALA A 610 25.45 -5.63 -0.79
N GLU A 611 25.65 -6.94 -0.75
CA GLU A 611 24.92 -7.92 -1.55
C GLU A 611 24.06 -8.77 -0.62
N PHE A 612 23.07 -9.48 -1.18
CA PHE A 612 22.29 -10.46 -0.43
C PHE A 612 23.17 -11.60 0.10
N ASP A 613 22.80 -12.21 1.23
CA ASP A 613 23.45 -13.40 1.77
C ASP A 613 23.10 -14.64 0.92
N PRO A 614 24.10 -15.35 0.36
CA PRO A 614 23.85 -16.56 -0.42
C PRO A 614 23.13 -17.70 0.35
N GLU A 615 23.14 -17.71 1.69
CA GLU A 615 22.39 -18.67 2.50
C GLU A 615 20.86 -18.50 2.32
N TRP A 616 20.38 -17.26 2.22
CA TRP A 616 18.96 -16.92 2.23
C TRP A 616 18.42 -16.55 0.83
N CYS A 617 19.29 -16.02 -0.04
CA CYS A 617 18.94 -15.54 -1.37
C CYS A 617 19.54 -16.37 -2.53
N GLY A 618 20.47 -17.29 -2.26
CA GLY A 618 21.09 -18.15 -3.27
C GLY A 618 21.86 -17.36 -4.34
N THR A 619 21.36 -17.38 -5.58
CA THR A 619 21.93 -16.65 -6.72
C THR A 619 21.12 -15.39 -7.11
N SER A 620 20.20 -14.96 -6.25
CA SER A 620 19.43 -13.72 -6.45
C SER A 620 20.34 -12.50 -6.32
N SER A 621 20.09 -11.46 -7.13
CA SER A 621 20.85 -10.21 -7.08
C SER A 621 19.94 -9.00 -7.00
N VAL A 622 20.42 -7.94 -6.34
CA VAL A 622 19.74 -6.64 -6.19
C VAL A 622 19.31 -6.04 -7.54
N ARG A 623 20.03 -6.38 -8.62
CA ARG A 623 19.68 -6.03 -10.01
C ARG A 623 18.42 -6.74 -10.52
N GLN A 624 18.20 -8.01 -10.15
CA GLN A 624 16.97 -8.75 -10.48
C GLN A 624 15.79 -8.20 -9.68
N SER A 625 15.97 -7.89 -8.38
CA SER A 625 14.96 -7.25 -7.54
C SER A 625 14.48 -5.92 -8.14
N HIS A 626 15.42 -5.02 -8.49
CA HIS A 626 15.12 -3.77 -9.21
C HIS A 626 14.58 -3.96 -10.65
N ALA A 627 14.66 -5.16 -11.24
CA ALA A 627 14.00 -5.49 -12.50
C ALA A 627 12.56 -5.99 -12.26
N TRP A 628 12.36 -6.81 -11.23
CA TRP A 628 11.07 -7.38 -10.84
C TRP A 628 10.08 -6.30 -10.39
N VAL A 629 10.52 -5.38 -9.51
CA VAL A 629 9.74 -4.19 -9.09
C VAL A 629 9.27 -3.39 -10.31
N ARG A 630 10.16 -3.18 -11.29
CA ARG A 630 9.81 -2.47 -12.53
C ARG A 630 8.83 -3.27 -13.37
N SER A 631 8.90 -4.60 -13.45
CA SER A 631 7.87 -5.39 -14.16
C SER A 631 6.50 -5.30 -13.49
N GLN A 632 6.41 -5.30 -12.15
CA GLN A 632 5.14 -5.08 -11.44
C GLN A 632 4.57 -3.69 -11.75
N ALA A 633 5.38 -2.65 -11.61
CA ALA A 633 4.98 -1.27 -11.93
C ALA A 633 4.60 -1.08 -13.42
N GLU A 634 5.38 -1.63 -14.35
CA GLU A 634 5.06 -1.57 -15.79
C GLU A 634 3.78 -2.36 -16.11
N TYR A 635 3.53 -3.52 -15.47
CA TYR A 635 2.31 -4.31 -15.66
C TYR A 635 1.06 -3.51 -15.29
N VAL A 636 1.05 -2.89 -14.09
CA VAL A 636 -0.06 -2.06 -13.61
C VAL A 636 -0.29 -0.85 -14.51
N LEU A 637 0.77 -0.27 -15.08
CA LEU A 637 0.70 0.87 -15.99
C LEU A 637 0.44 0.48 -17.47
N GLY A 638 0.29 -0.81 -17.80
CA GLY A 638 -0.21 -1.28 -19.10
C GLY A 638 0.60 -2.37 -19.82
N LYS A 639 1.65 -2.93 -19.20
CA LYS A 639 2.49 -4.00 -19.75
C LYS A 639 1.87 -5.39 -19.54
N ASN A 640 0.65 -5.56 -20.01
CA ASN A 640 -0.13 -6.79 -19.96
C ASN A 640 -0.72 -7.09 -21.35
N ASP A 641 -1.26 -8.30 -21.56
CA ASP A 641 -1.79 -8.71 -22.87
C ASP A 641 -2.95 -7.82 -23.35
N GLU A 642 -3.77 -7.35 -22.42
CA GLU A 642 -4.84 -6.38 -22.67
C GLU A 642 -4.33 -4.98 -23.06
N LYS A 643 -3.06 -4.66 -22.83
CA LYS A 643 -2.43 -3.35 -23.06
C LYS A 643 -3.20 -2.22 -22.37
N MET A 644 -3.65 -2.51 -21.14
CA MET A 644 -4.57 -1.70 -20.36
C MET A 644 -3.91 -1.31 -19.04
N SER A 645 -3.80 -0.01 -18.76
CA SER A 645 -3.39 0.46 -17.44
C SER A 645 -4.50 0.17 -16.44
N TYR A 646 -4.18 -0.45 -15.31
CA TYR A 646 -5.09 -0.61 -14.17
C TYR A 646 -5.13 0.63 -13.27
N MET A 647 -4.23 1.62 -13.52
CA MET A 647 -4.42 2.99 -13.06
C MET A 647 -5.37 3.75 -14.02
N VAL A 648 -6.47 4.25 -13.47
CA VAL A 648 -7.48 5.07 -14.17
C VAL A 648 -6.88 6.42 -14.58
N GLY A 649 -7.15 6.86 -15.81
CA GLY A 649 -6.61 8.11 -16.36
C GLY A 649 -5.12 8.05 -16.71
N PHE A 650 -4.49 6.86 -16.71
CA PHE A 650 -3.12 6.66 -17.20
C PHE A 650 -3.11 5.93 -18.56
N GLY A 651 -2.21 6.32 -19.46
CA GLY A 651 -2.11 5.74 -20.79
C GLY A 651 -3.33 6.00 -21.68
N LYS A 652 -3.58 5.11 -22.66
CA LYS A 652 -4.66 5.26 -23.67
C LYS A 652 -5.86 4.31 -23.48
N LYS A 653 -5.68 3.24 -22.70
CA LYS A 653 -6.71 2.25 -22.35
C LYS A 653 -6.59 2.00 -20.85
N PHE A 654 -7.67 2.28 -20.12
CA PHE A 654 -7.78 2.17 -18.66
C PHE A 654 -9.27 1.97 -18.28
N PRO A 655 -9.59 1.46 -17.07
CA PRO A 655 -10.96 1.20 -16.65
C PRO A 655 -11.88 2.43 -16.69
N ARG A 656 -13.12 2.25 -17.15
CA ARG A 656 -14.14 3.30 -17.29
C ARG A 656 -15.42 3.00 -16.53
N TYR A 657 -15.59 1.79 -16.00
CA TYR A 657 -16.75 1.36 -15.22
C TYR A 657 -16.34 1.01 -13.79
N VAL A 658 -15.43 1.79 -13.20
CA VAL A 658 -14.86 1.61 -11.85
C VAL A 658 -15.99 1.45 -10.82
N HIS A 659 -15.88 0.45 -9.93
CA HIS A 659 -16.77 0.25 -8.80
C HIS A 659 -16.49 1.34 -7.76
N HIS A 660 -17.13 2.49 -7.92
CA HIS A 660 -17.01 3.62 -7.00
C HIS A 660 -18.23 4.55 -7.13
N ARG A 661 -18.87 4.88 -6.01
CA ARG A 661 -20.08 5.73 -5.94
C ARG A 661 -19.84 7.13 -6.50
N GLY A 662 -19.00 7.94 -5.84
CA GLY A 662 -18.67 9.31 -6.29
C GLY A 662 -18.15 9.43 -7.74
N ALA A 663 -17.42 8.45 -8.26
CA ALA A 663 -16.99 8.44 -9.65
C ALA A 663 -18.13 8.13 -10.65
N SER A 664 -19.01 7.19 -10.30
CA SER A 664 -20.06 6.68 -11.18
C SER A 664 -21.34 7.53 -11.21
N ILE A 665 -21.58 8.35 -10.19
CA ILE A 665 -22.75 9.22 -10.08
C ILE A 665 -22.41 10.62 -10.59
N GLY A 666 -23.22 11.15 -11.51
CA GLY A 666 -23.03 12.51 -12.04
C GLY A 666 -23.13 13.59 -10.96
N LEU A 667 -22.73 14.82 -11.28
CA LEU A 667 -23.10 15.97 -10.45
C LEU A 667 -24.61 16.25 -10.62
N PRO A 668 -25.34 16.58 -9.53
CA PRO A 668 -26.69 17.12 -9.63
C PRO A 668 -26.72 18.38 -10.51
N GLY A 669 -27.84 18.61 -11.21
CA GLY A 669 -27.99 19.75 -12.10
C GLY A 669 -29.44 20.23 -12.16
N LEU A 670 -29.67 21.42 -12.72
CA LEU A 670 -30.99 22.09 -12.68
C LEU A 670 -32.15 21.26 -13.26
N ASN A 671 -31.85 20.29 -14.13
CA ASN A 671 -32.80 19.40 -14.80
C ASN A 671 -32.55 17.90 -14.46
N SER A 672 -31.83 17.58 -13.39
CA SER A 672 -31.55 16.18 -13.03
C SER A 672 -32.66 15.58 -12.17
N GLN A 673 -33.16 14.40 -12.55
CA GLN A 673 -34.21 13.67 -11.81
C GLN A 673 -33.75 13.39 -10.36
N PRO A 674 -34.39 13.95 -9.32
CA PRO A 674 -33.94 13.81 -7.93
C PRO A 674 -33.90 12.35 -7.45
N GLU A 675 -34.81 11.52 -7.96
CA GLU A 675 -34.95 10.10 -7.63
C GLU A 675 -33.65 9.34 -7.89
N ALA A 676 -32.93 9.70 -8.97
CA ALA A 676 -31.67 9.09 -9.38
C ALA A 676 -30.49 9.35 -8.43
N TYR A 677 -30.66 10.18 -7.39
CA TYR A 677 -29.64 10.47 -6.38
C TYR A 677 -29.95 9.85 -5.00
N THR A 678 -31.09 9.17 -4.87
CA THR A 678 -31.47 8.41 -3.66
C THR A 678 -30.76 7.06 -3.56
N CYS A 679 -30.69 6.46 -2.37
CA CYS A 679 -30.14 5.13 -2.10
C CYS A 679 -30.43 4.06 -3.18
N GLN A 680 -31.70 3.85 -3.53
CA GLN A 680 -32.09 2.83 -4.50
C GLN A 680 -32.11 3.36 -5.95
N GLY A 681 -32.54 4.60 -6.18
CA GLY A 681 -32.46 5.19 -7.52
C GLY A 681 -31.01 5.29 -8.02
N GLY A 682 -30.05 5.54 -7.14
CA GLY A 682 -28.62 5.52 -7.49
C GLY A 682 -28.15 4.14 -7.97
N LYS A 683 -28.74 3.06 -7.43
CA LYS A 683 -28.49 1.68 -7.82
C LYS A 683 -29.09 1.36 -9.20
N GLU A 684 -30.29 1.88 -9.47
CA GLU A 684 -30.99 1.72 -10.75
C GLU A 684 -30.37 2.56 -11.88
N TYR A 685 -30.16 3.86 -11.65
CA TYR A 685 -29.75 4.84 -12.66
C TYR A 685 -28.23 4.92 -12.88
N TRP A 686 -27.40 4.77 -11.83
CA TRP A 686 -25.94 4.93 -11.93
C TRP A 686 -25.18 3.60 -11.82
N TYR A 687 -25.40 2.80 -10.79
CA TYR A 687 -24.69 1.52 -10.62
C TYR A 687 -24.91 0.58 -11.82
N ASN A 688 -26.17 0.32 -12.15
CA ASN A 688 -26.54 -0.56 -13.28
C ASN A 688 -26.29 0.04 -14.67
N SER A 689 -25.91 1.33 -14.76
CA SER A 689 -25.77 2.07 -16.01
C SER A 689 -24.76 1.46 -16.97
N LYS A 690 -25.16 1.34 -18.25
CA LYS A 690 -24.27 0.89 -19.34
C LYS A 690 -23.42 2.03 -19.92
N LYS A 691 -23.47 3.23 -19.33
CA LYS A 691 -22.55 4.33 -19.62
C LYS A 691 -21.30 4.21 -18.72
N PRO A 692 -20.12 4.66 -19.19
CA PRO A 692 -18.94 4.79 -18.34
C PRO A 692 -19.21 5.78 -17.20
N ASN A 693 -18.38 5.73 -16.16
CA ASN A 693 -18.43 6.68 -15.04
C ASN A 693 -18.30 8.11 -15.58
N PRO A 694 -19.22 9.04 -15.24
CA PRO A 694 -19.21 10.41 -15.73
C PRO A 694 -18.03 11.20 -15.19
N ASN A 695 -17.57 10.88 -13.98
CA ASN A 695 -16.41 11.51 -13.35
C ASN A 695 -15.22 10.54 -13.48
N VAL A 696 -14.13 11.00 -14.10
CA VAL A 696 -12.90 10.20 -14.18
C VAL A 696 -12.14 10.33 -12.85
N ILE A 697 -12.11 9.24 -12.09
CA ILE A 697 -11.33 9.15 -10.85
C ILE A 697 -9.86 8.85 -11.17
N GLU A 698 -9.15 9.88 -11.59
CA GLU A 698 -7.74 9.76 -12.00
C GLU A 698 -6.85 9.21 -10.88
N GLY A 699 -5.96 8.29 -11.23
CA GLY A 699 -5.01 7.69 -10.30
C GLY A 699 -5.53 6.49 -9.51
N ALA A 700 -6.83 6.22 -9.52
CA ALA A 700 -7.41 5.04 -8.90
C ALA A 700 -6.76 3.77 -9.50
N ILE A 701 -6.09 2.98 -8.66
CA ILE A 701 -5.51 1.69 -9.04
C ILE A 701 -6.50 0.60 -8.64
N VAL A 702 -7.24 0.08 -9.62
CA VAL A 702 -8.25 -0.95 -9.38
C VAL A 702 -7.62 -2.31 -9.02
N GLY A 703 -8.42 -3.20 -8.42
CA GLY A 703 -7.97 -4.51 -7.94
C GLY A 703 -7.24 -5.39 -8.97
N GLY A 704 -7.59 -5.28 -10.27
CA GLY A 704 -6.86 -5.90 -11.38
C GLY A 704 -7.52 -7.15 -11.98
N PRO A 705 -6.73 -7.97 -12.70
CA PRO A 705 -7.21 -9.15 -13.43
C PRO A 705 -7.29 -10.42 -12.57
N ASP A 706 -7.90 -11.47 -13.12
CA ASP A 706 -7.81 -12.82 -12.59
C ASP A 706 -6.39 -13.42 -12.76
N GLN A 707 -6.19 -14.62 -12.20
CA GLN A 707 -4.94 -15.38 -12.27
C GLN A 707 -4.46 -15.70 -13.72
N ASN A 708 -5.33 -15.52 -14.72
CA ASN A 708 -5.07 -15.81 -16.13
C ASN A 708 -4.87 -14.53 -16.96
N ASP A 709 -4.64 -13.37 -16.33
CA ASP A 709 -4.57 -12.04 -16.98
C ASP A 709 -5.86 -11.66 -17.72
N LYS A 710 -7.04 -12.07 -17.23
CA LYS A 710 -8.34 -11.70 -17.80
C LYS A 710 -8.99 -10.64 -16.91
N PHE A 711 -9.46 -9.58 -17.56
CA PHE A 711 -10.02 -8.41 -16.90
C PHE A 711 -11.38 -8.04 -17.49
N LYS A 712 -12.32 -7.69 -16.62
CA LYS A 712 -13.67 -7.24 -16.99
C LYS A 712 -13.94 -5.88 -16.36
N ASP A 713 -13.77 -4.83 -17.15
CA ASP A 713 -14.16 -3.45 -16.80
C ASP A 713 -15.70 -3.38 -16.71
N SER A 714 -16.21 -3.55 -15.48
CA SER A 714 -17.63 -3.60 -15.15
C SER A 714 -17.83 -3.07 -13.75
N ARG A 715 -18.86 -2.23 -13.54
CA ARG A 715 -19.16 -1.64 -12.23
C ARG A 715 -19.63 -2.67 -11.20
N SER A 716 -20.08 -3.82 -11.65
CA SER A 716 -20.43 -4.96 -10.79
C SER A 716 -19.25 -5.90 -10.44
N ASN A 717 -18.05 -5.63 -10.96
CA ASN A 717 -16.86 -6.43 -10.70
C ASN A 717 -16.04 -5.76 -9.59
N PHE A 718 -16.50 -5.81 -8.34
CA PHE A 718 -15.79 -5.18 -7.22
C PHE A 718 -14.39 -5.82 -7.02
N TYR A 719 -14.30 -7.16 -7.01
CA TYR A 719 -13.04 -7.94 -6.94
C TYR A 719 -11.86 -7.37 -7.74
N GLY A 720 -12.09 -6.96 -8.99
CA GLY A 720 -11.04 -6.43 -9.88
C GLY A 720 -11.19 -4.96 -10.30
N ASN A 721 -12.38 -4.35 -10.17
CA ASN A 721 -12.66 -3.00 -10.68
C ASN A 721 -12.98 -1.98 -9.59
N GLU A 722 -12.89 -2.36 -8.31
CA GLU A 722 -12.85 -1.45 -7.16
C GLU A 722 -11.40 -0.99 -6.91
N PRO A 723 -11.15 0.32 -6.66
CA PRO A 723 -9.86 0.83 -6.23
C PRO A 723 -9.80 0.97 -4.70
N THR A 724 -8.60 0.89 -4.12
CA THR A 724 -8.40 1.07 -2.68
C THR A 724 -7.28 2.05 -2.37
N LEU A 725 -7.40 2.73 -1.22
CA LEU A 725 -6.42 3.69 -0.69
C LEU A 725 -4.97 3.16 -0.74
N TYR A 726 -4.74 1.96 -0.19
CA TYR A 726 -3.41 1.39 0.00
C TYR A 726 -2.71 0.99 -1.31
N ASN A 727 -3.46 0.63 -2.37
CA ASN A 727 -2.87 0.39 -3.68
C ASN A 727 -2.12 1.63 -4.18
N ALA A 728 -2.78 2.80 -4.12
CA ALA A 728 -2.19 4.07 -4.53
C ALA A 728 -1.10 4.54 -3.57
N GLY A 729 -1.28 4.35 -2.25
CA GLY A 729 -0.30 4.68 -1.22
C GLY A 729 1.05 3.98 -1.42
N CYS A 730 1.05 2.65 -1.57
CA CYS A 730 2.25 1.86 -1.82
C CYS A 730 2.91 2.20 -3.17
N PHE A 731 2.11 2.29 -4.24
CA PHE A 731 2.65 2.60 -5.57
C PHE A 731 3.19 4.04 -5.70
N ALA A 732 2.74 5.00 -4.88
CA ALA A 732 3.29 6.36 -4.90
C ALA A 732 4.79 6.39 -4.63
N GLY A 733 5.28 5.64 -3.61
CA GLY A 733 6.71 5.47 -3.34
C GLY A 733 7.44 4.75 -4.46
N VAL A 734 6.86 3.65 -4.98
CA VAL A 734 7.44 2.87 -6.09
C VAL A 734 7.65 3.73 -7.34
N PHE A 735 6.63 4.51 -7.73
CA PHE A 735 6.71 5.42 -8.87
C PHE A 735 7.64 6.61 -8.60
N ALA A 736 7.70 7.15 -7.38
CA ALA A 736 8.67 8.19 -7.02
C ALA A 736 10.10 7.70 -7.28
N ARG A 737 10.46 6.54 -6.71
CA ARG A 737 11.79 5.95 -6.83
C ARG A 737 12.12 5.49 -8.25
N LEU A 738 11.15 5.01 -9.04
CA LEU A 738 11.35 4.69 -10.47
C LEU A 738 11.49 5.94 -11.36
N SER A 739 10.94 7.08 -10.94
CA SER A 739 11.07 8.36 -11.66
C SER A 739 12.42 9.06 -11.48
N ASP A 740 13.18 8.69 -10.44
CA ASP A 740 14.46 9.31 -10.09
C ASP A 740 15.66 8.36 -10.38
N PRO A 741 16.47 8.65 -11.41
CA PRO A 741 17.70 7.92 -11.72
C PRO A 741 18.91 8.36 -10.89
N THR A 742 18.76 9.48 -10.18
CA THR A 742 19.79 10.21 -9.44
C THR A 742 19.68 10.03 -7.94
N TYR A 743 18.62 9.36 -7.47
CA TYR A 743 18.52 8.79 -6.13
C TYR A 743 19.73 7.90 -5.84
N ARG A 744 20.59 8.34 -4.92
CA ARG A 744 21.86 7.68 -4.52
C ARG A 744 21.77 6.95 -3.18
N GLY A 745 20.56 6.79 -2.66
CA GLY A 745 20.31 6.32 -1.30
C GLY A 745 19.39 7.28 -0.54
N ILE A 746 19.03 6.86 0.66
CA ILE A 746 18.07 7.50 1.55
C ILE A 746 18.63 8.84 2.03
N SER A 747 17.77 9.86 2.15
CA SER A 747 18.13 11.09 2.86
C SER A 747 18.30 10.78 4.34
N VAL A 748 19.53 10.84 4.85
CA VAL A 748 19.86 10.32 6.19
C VAL A 748 19.27 11.18 7.32
N LEU A 749 18.07 10.80 7.76
CA LEU A 749 17.77 10.59 9.18
C LEU A 749 18.16 9.15 9.53
#